data_AF-A0A0C3I0P2-F1
#
_entry.id   AF-A0A0C3I0P2-F1
#
_cell.length_a   1.000
_cell.length_b   1.000
_cell.length_c   1.000
_cell.angle_alpha   90.00
_cell.angle_beta   90.00
_cell.angle_gamma   90.00
#
_symmetry.space_group_name_H-M   'P 1'
#
loop_
_entity.id
_entity.type
_entity.pdbx_description
1 polymer ?
#
loop_
_entity_poly.entity_id
_entity_poly.type
_entity_poly.pdbx_seq_one_letter_code
_entity_poly.pdbx_strand_id
1 'polypeptide(L)'
;MATTSYKPRYVEASNLSKVICDGAKADHASGSCGNEREIEYDNGTDPAPLNIAIVGAGIGGLTAAIGLRQNGHNVSIYEQSRFANEVGAAIHLAPNANGILRRYGLCMETFGAVSLDYVTLYNGEGVKTKVMHLAESNKLWQHPWQLSHRVHLHEALKRTAISEYGIGRPAALHTSTRVTNVDTENAAITLESGKIIKADVVLGADGVYSKMRNFVSGHESQLHGSGKAAFRFLVEREKALRNPETAKLVKLDGEMAVWHGSDRRVVMYPCDHNRLLNFACIHPDTESQGGADGWNKEASLEQLLRVFRKFPGDLLSLLRMANPDSIKVWKLLDMDTLPTWAKGKLALLGESAHPMLPYQGQGGGAAIEDAAAIAAVMPAGTAPEDIPERLKLYEQIRYDRAHVIQDYSRQAGRDPAEGTPEINMMAYTAYNFGHDEIDYATQVFKKSQYAKNTSLCWKAPLGFGPVPSPRQSHLSRPQSHRQEQTFTTALVKFKSSGTFLQNLFPTKSFAFKSPATAVYASFSVTTFNNMTWIGGSGYNQLGLRIHGVEYKKEDGSSIIGTYIPVLFEDLADSIIAGRDEVGMPKVYCALDVHQRQKSYRMQASWQGAKFLDFEIEGLATVDHPDDRDTATSELDQGDLVYRYIPAVTDEAKGKADCEYSVIIPRYSSSAMWKATHVSKAKRARVVFDKRDVDALPTLHHIVEVLADIPIYEVVGAKVVQGTGVPDSTSGAKRID
;
A
#
# COMPACT_ATOMS: atom_id res chain seq x y z
N MET A 1 -30.39 -18.69 -29.79
CA MET A 1 -29.07 -18.58 -30.45
C MET A 1 -28.75 -17.10 -30.63
N ALA A 2 -27.86 -16.57 -29.78
CA ALA A 2 -27.06 -15.37 -30.00
C ALA A 2 -26.04 -15.32 -28.85
N THR A 3 -24.85 -15.86 -29.12
CA THR A 3 -23.72 -15.92 -28.20
C THR A 3 -22.95 -14.60 -28.24
N THR A 4 -23.05 -13.79 -27.19
CA THR A 4 -22.22 -12.59 -27.03
C THR A 4 -20.86 -13.03 -26.49
N SER A 5 -19.86 -13.14 -27.37
CA SER A 5 -18.49 -13.52 -26.97
C SER A 5 -17.81 -12.36 -26.25
N TYR A 6 -17.48 -12.55 -24.98
CA TYR A 6 -16.53 -11.71 -24.24
C TYR A 6 -15.14 -11.90 -24.86
N LYS A 7 -14.59 -10.90 -25.56
CA LYS A 7 -13.18 -10.89 -25.97
C LYS A 7 -12.36 -10.24 -24.85
N PRO A 8 -11.35 -10.91 -24.27
CA PRO A 8 -10.39 -10.26 -23.40
C PRO A 8 -9.56 -9.28 -24.23
N ARG A 9 -9.47 -8.01 -23.79
CA ARG A 9 -8.49 -7.06 -24.31
C ARG A 9 -7.12 -7.43 -23.73
N TYR A 10 -6.34 -8.19 -24.49
CA TYR A 10 -4.89 -8.23 -24.28
C TYR A 10 -4.32 -6.88 -24.70
N VAL A 11 -3.76 -6.15 -23.73
CA VAL A 11 -2.95 -4.96 -24.02
C VAL A 11 -1.51 -5.45 -24.14
N GLU A 12 -0.94 -5.37 -25.34
CA GLU A 12 0.50 -5.60 -25.53
C GLU A 12 1.31 -4.60 -24.70
N ALA A 13 2.33 -5.11 -23.99
CA ALA A 13 3.16 -4.35 -23.04
C ALA A 13 3.90 -3.15 -23.66
N SER A 14 3.95 -3.04 -25.00
CA SER A 14 4.57 -1.95 -25.74
C SER A 14 3.75 -0.65 -25.79
N ASN A 15 2.47 -0.65 -25.37
CA ASN A 15 1.58 0.52 -25.51
C ASN A 15 1.30 1.31 -24.22
N LEU A 16 1.71 0.83 -23.03
CA LEU A 16 1.49 1.54 -21.76
C LEU A 16 2.26 2.88 -21.69
N SER A 17 3.43 2.97 -22.31
CA SER A 17 4.24 4.19 -22.37
C SER A 17 3.67 5.25 -23.34
N LYS A 18 2.92 4.81 -24.36
CA LYS A 18 2.33 5.68 -25.39
C LYS A 18 1.04 6.34 -24.93
N VAL A 19 0.19 5.60 -24.19
CA VAL A 19 -1.10 6.10 -23.69
C VAL A 19 -0.94 7.25 -22.69
N ILE A 20 0.15 7.27 -21.91
CA ILE A 20 0.42 8.37 -20.95
C ILE A 20 0.95 9.62 -21.67
N CYS A 21 1.79 9.47 -22.70
CA CYS A 21 2.38 10.64 -23.39
C CYS A 21 1.51 11.20 -24.54
N ASP A 22 0.64 10.40 -25.20
CA ASP A 22 -0.23 10.89 -26.29
C ASP A 22 -1.41 11.76 -25.78
N GLY A 23 -1.77 11.66 -24.49
CA GLY A 23 -2.76 12.55 -23.86
C GLY A 23 -2.34 14.02 -23.79
N ALA A 24 -1.04 14.32 -23.96
CA ALA A 24 -0.49 15.68 -23.93
C ALA A 24 -0.40 16.35 -25.31
N LYS A 25 -0.88 15.70 -26.39
CA LYS A 25 -0.81 16.23 -27.77
C LYS A 25 -2.17 16.50 -28.44
N ALA A 26 -3.28 16.46 -27.73
CA ALA A 26 -4.58 16.73 -28.33
C ALA A 26 -5.00 18.21 -28.19
N ASP A 27 -4.73 19.01 -29.23
CA ASP A 27 -5.51 20.22 -29.52
C ASP A 27 -6.91 19.82 -30.03
N HIS A 28 -7.92 20.52 -29.50
CA HIS A 28 -9.25 20.75 -30.07
C HIS A 28 -9.98 19.61 -30.79
N ALA A 29 -10.76 18.82 -30.04
CA ALA A 29 -12.04 18.28 -30.55
C ALA A 29 -13.00 17.96 -29.41
N SER A 30 -14.12 18.67 -29.39
CA SER A 30 -15.30 18.40 -28.57
C SER A 30 -15.88 17.01 -28.88
N GLY A 31 -15.95 16.14 -27.89
CA GLY A 31 -16.61 14.83 -28.03
C GLY A 31 -16.91 14.23 -26.65
N SER A 32 -18.11 14.50 -26.14
CA SER A 32 -18.64 13.86 -24.94
C SER A 32 -18.86 12.37 -25.17
N CYS A 33 -18.29 11.52 -24.32
CA CYS A 33 -18.85 10.18 -24.08
C CYS A 33 -18.64 9.84 -22.61
N GLY A 34 -19.61 10.25 -21.79
CA GLY A 34 -19.70 9.92 -20.38
C GLY A 34 -20.08 8.46 -20.16
N ASN A 35 -19.48 7.88 -19.14
CA ASN A 35 -20.07 6.84 -18.30
C ASN A 35 -19.37 6.93 -16.94
N GLU A 36 -19.56 8.06 -16.26
CA GLU A 36 -19.31 8.19 -14.84
C GLU A 36 -20.49 7.54 -14.12
N ARG A 37 -20.25 6.41 -13.44
CA ARG A 37 -21.16 5.96 -12.40
C ARG A 37 -20.84 6.80 -11.16
N GLU A 38 -21.64 7.83 -10.92
CA GLU A 38 -21.69 8.50 -9.63
C GLU A 38 -21.98 7.44 -8.55
N ILE A 39 -20.97 7.18 -7.73
CA ILE A 39 -21.15 6.57 -6.42
C ILE A 39 -21.25 7.76 -5.48
N GLU A 40 -22.47 8.11 -5.05
CA GLU A 40 -22.68 9.08 -3.98
C GLU A 40 -21.99 8.56 -2.71
N TYR A 41 -20.88 9.21 -2.33
CA TYR A 41 -20.28 9.05 -1.01
C TYR A 41 -21.07 9.89 -0.01
N ASP A 42 -21.40 9.26 1.13
CA ASP A 42 -22.01 9.88 2.29
C ASP A 42 -21.18 11.12 2.71
N ASN A 43 -21.82 12.30 2.75
CA ASN A 43 -21.23 13.61 3.07
C ASN A 43 -20.84 13.72 4.56
N GLY A 44 -19.92 12.89 5.01
CA GLY A 44 -19.07 13.21 6.15
C GLY A 44 -18.06 14.26 5.71
N THR A 45 -17.87 15.33 6.47
CA THR A 45 -16.96 16.45 6.15
C THR A 45 -15.53 15.96 5.93
N ASP A 46 -15.16 15.67 4.67
CA ASP A 46 -13.77 15.38 4.33
C ASP A 46 -12.90 16.58 4.74
N PRO A 47 -11.72 16.34 5.36
CA PRO A 47 -10.83 17.42 5.77
C PRO A 47 -10.49 18.34 4.60
N ALA A 48 -10.53 19.65 4.86
CA ALA A 48 -10.20 20.64 3.86
C ALA A 48 -8.75 20.46 3.34
N PRO A 49 -8.46 20.88 2.10
CA PRO A 49 -7.10 20.86 1.57
C PRO A 49 -6.08 21.51 2.51
N LEU A 50 -5.01 20.78 2.85
CA LEU A 50 -3.87 21.33 3.59
C LEU A 50 -3.21 22.48 2.82
N ASN A 51 -2.70 23.46 3.56
CA ASN A 51 -1.82 24.51 3.07
C ASN A 51 -0.38 24.10 3.32
N ILE A 52 0.41 23.96 2.25
CA ILE A 52 1.76 23.40 2.30
C ILE A 52 2.74 24.47 1.85
N ALA A 53 3.71 24.80 2.72
CA ALA A 53 4.81 25.69 2.39
C ALA A 53 6.07 24.89 2.04
N ILE A 54 6.59 25.05 0.82
CA ILE A 54 7.83 24.43 0.35
C ILE A 54 8.92 25.49 0.31
N VAL A 55 10.01 25.28 1.03
CA VAL A 55 11.17 26.18 1.08
C VAL A 55 12.23 25.68 0.12
N GLY A 56 12.32 26.29 -1.06
CA GLY A 56 13.25 25.93 -2.13
C GLY A 56 12.54 25.37 -3.37
N ALA A 57 12.81 25.97 -4.53
CA ALA A 57 12.27 25.55 -5.82
C ALA A 57 13.29 24.74 -6.63
N GLY A 58 14.04 23.85 -5.97
CA GLY A 58 14.88 22.86 -6.63
C GLY A 58 14.08 21.70 -7.22
N ILE A 59 14.77 20.70 -7.77
CA ILE A 59 14.15 19.50 -8.36
C ILE A 59 13.19 18.82 -7.37
N GLY A 60 13.66 18.56 -6.13
CA GLY A 60 12.82 17.93 -5.10
C GLY A 60 11.61 18.77 -4.73
N GLY A 61 11.80 20.08 -4.46
CA GLY A 61 10.70 20.98 -4.06
C GLY A 61 9.62 21.14 -5.13
N LEU A 62 10.02 21.30 -6.41
CA LEU A 62 9.06 21.37 -7.52
C LEU A 62 8.36 20.02 -7.77
N THR A 63 9.08 18.91 -7.62
CA THR A 63 8.48 17.57 -7.73
C THR A 63 7.46 17.34 -6.61
N ALA A 64 7.78 17.74 -5.38
CA ALA A 64 6.86 17.63 -4.24
C ALA A 64 5.62 18.51 -4.46
N ALA A 65 5.79 19.70 -5.01
CA ALA A 65 4.68 20.57 -5.35
C ALA A 65 3.71 19.93 -6.35
N ILE A 66 4.23 19.22 -7.36
CA ILE A 66 3.42 18.50 -8.35
C ILE A 66 2.63 17.37 -7.66
N GLY A 67 3.29 16.50 -6.89
CA GLY A 67 2.61 15.39 -6.21
C GLY A 67 1.53 15.87 -5.23
N LEU A 68 1.84 16.88 -4.42
CA LEU A 68 0.93 17.39 -3.39
C LEU A 68 -0.25 18.16 -3.98
N ARG A 69 -0.06 18.91 -5.08
CA ARG A 69 -1.21 19.54 -5.76
C ARG A 69 -2.10 18.48 -6.42
N GLN A 70 -1.53 17.41 -6.98
CA GLN A 70 -2.31 16.31 -7.57
C GLN A 70 -3.16 15.60 -6.51
N ASN A 71 -2.70 15.58 -5.25
CA ASN A 71 -3.48 15.12 -4.09
C ASN A 71 -4.49 16.16 -3.56
N GLY A 72 -4.68 17.28 -4.25
CA GLY A 72 -5.71 18.27 -3.95
C GLY A 72 -5.31 19.34 -2.94
N HIS A 73 -4.05 19.40 -2.49
CA HIS A 73 -3.59 20.38 -1.50
C HIS A 73 -3.26 21.76 -2.10
N ASN A 74 -3.27 22.80 -1.26
CA ASN A 74 -2.84 24.15 -1.63
C ASN A 74 -1.33 24.28 -1.39
N VAL A 75 -0.54 24.44 -2.44
CA VAL A 75 0.93 24.46 -2.33
C VAL A 75 1.47 25.86 -2.62
N SER A 76 2.35 26.36 -1.75
CA SER A 76 3.12 27.59 -1.94
C SER A 76 4.62 27.30 -1.85
N ILE A 77 5.38 27.74 -2.85
CA ILE A 77 6.82 27.50 -2.97
C ILE A 77 7.56 28.83 -2.78
N TYR A 78 8.55 28.85 -1.89
CA TYR A 78 9.34 30.03 -1.57
C TYR A 78 10.79 29.82 -2.01
N GLU A 79 11.24 30.62 -2.97
CA GLU A 79 12.56 30.52 -3.60
C GLU A 79 13.33 31.83 -3.47
N GLN A 80 14.57 31.76 -2.97
CA GLN A 80 15.41 32.93 -2.76
C GLN A 80 15.91 33.58 -4.06
N SER A 81 16.08 32.81 -5.14
CA SER A 81 16.62 33.31 -6.40
C SER A 81 15.53 33.91 -7.31
N ARG A 82 15.98 34.62 -8.36
CA ARG A 82 15.14 35.09 -9.48
C ARG A 82 15.18 34.15 -10.69
N PHE A 83 15.90 33.04 -10.59
CA PHE A 83 16.26 32.17 -11.74
C PHE A 83 17.00 32.89 -12.89
N ALA A 84 17.62 34.05 -12.64
CA ALA A 84 18.19 34.89 -13.69
C ALA A 84 19.44 34.30 -14.38
N ASN A 85 20.08 33.28 -13.80
CA ASN A 85 21.37 32.73 -14.28
C ASN A 85 21.44 31.20 -14.08
N GLU A 86 20.41 30.43 -14.45
CA GLU A 86 20.54 28.97 -14.46
C GLU A 86 21.47 28.51 -15.61
N VAL A 87 22.77 28.47 -15.35
CA VAL A 87 23.75 27.76 -16.20
C VAL A 87 23.80 26.32 -15.70
N GLY A 88 23.02 25.44 -16.32
CA GLY A 88 22.86 24.08 -15.85
C GLY A 88 23.84 23.11 -16.49
N ALA A 89 24.47 22.30 -15.65
CA ALA A 89 25.07 21.05 -16.10
C ALA A 89 23.97 20.02 -16.43
N ALA A 90 24.31 18.82 -16.86
CA ALA A 90 23.32 17.75 -17.05
C ALA A 90 23.10 16.91 -15.78
N ILE A 91 22.03 16.11 -15.79
CA ILE A 91 21.60 15.23 -14.70
C ILE A 91 21.17 13.86 -15.23
N HIS A 92 21.40 12.83 -14.44
CA HIS A 92 20.93 11.48 -14.73
C HIS A 92 19.51 11.30 -14.19
N LEU A 93 18.63 10.79 -15.03
CA LEU A 93 17.29 10.33 -14.67
C LEU A 93 17.27 8.82 -14.83
N ALA A 94 17.74 8.14 -13.78
CA ALA A 94 17.67 6.69 -13.69
C ALA A 94 16.20 6.20 -13.70
N PRO A 95 15.94 4.91 -14.02
CA PRO A 95 14.59 4.38 -14.18
C PRO A 95 13.64 4.66 -13.01
N ASN A 96 14.12 4.54 -11.77
CA ASN A 96 13.36 4.81 -10.54
C ASN A 96 12.83 6.27 -10.50
N ALA A 97 13.67 7.24 -10.82
CA ALA A 97 13.29 8.65 -10.84
C ALA A 97 12.46 9.02 -12.09
N ASN A 98 12.82 8.48 -13.25
CA ASN A 98 12.09 8.75 -14.50
C ASN A 98 10.65 8.18 -14.44
N GLY A 99 10.43 7.06 -13.75
CA GLY A 99 9.10 6.50 -13.52
C GLY A 99 8.17 7.44 -12.76
N ILE A 100 8.67 8.08 -11.71
CA ILE A 100 7.93 9.08 -10.94
C ILE A 100 7.56 10.28 -11.81
N LEU A 101 8.52 10.84 -12.56
CA LEU A 101 8.24 11.96 -13.47
C LEU A 101 7.16 11.60 -14.50
N ARG A 102 7.21 10.39 -15.08
CA ARG A 102 6.20 9.92 -16.03
C ARG A 102 4.82 9.76 -15.40
N ARG A 103 4.73 9.23 -14.17
CA ARG A 103 3.47 9.16 -13.41
C ARG A 103 2.93 10.56 -13.10
N TYR A 104 3.80 11.57 -12.97
CA TYR A 104 3.43 12.98 -12.85
C TYR A 104 3.18 13.67 -14.21
N GLY A 105 3.15 12.94 -15.32
CA GLY A 105 2.85 13.46 -16.65
C GLY A 105 4.03 14.11 -17.38
N LEU A 106 5.26 13.92 -16.89
CA LEU A 106 6.49 14.47 -17.47
C LEU A 106 7.25 13.38 -18.24
N CYS A 107 7.16 13.40 -19.56
CA CYS A 107 7.98 12.57 -20.45
C CYS A 107 9.22 13.38 -20.87
N MET A 108 10.34 13.25 -20.14
CA MET A 108 11.53 14.12 -20.30
C MET A 108 12.20 14.07 -21.68
N GLU A 109 11.97 13.00 -22.45
CA GLU A 109 12.41 12.88 -23.83
C GLU A 109 11.81 13.98 -24.72
N THR A 110 10.60 14.46 -24.38
CA THR A 110 9.95 15.60 -25.08
C THR A 110 10.62 16.94 -24.81
N PHE A 111 11.50 17.01 -23.79
CA PHE A 111 12.30 18.17 -23.42
C PHE A 111 13.80 17.98 -23.76
N GLY A 112 14.11 17.03 -24.63
CA GLY A 112 15.47 16.78 -25.11
C GLY A 112 16.32 15.89 -24.22
N ALA A 113 15.73 15.14 -23.28
CA ALA A 113 16.47 14.07 -22.62
C ALA A 113 16.86 12.96 -23.62
N VAL A 114 18.02 12.36 -23.40
CA VAL A 114 18.63 11.37 -24.30
C VAL A 114 18.72 10.03 -23.59
N SER A 115 18.27 8.95 -24.22
CA SER A 115 18.41 7.60 -23.67
C SER A 115 19.89 7.24 -23.46
N LEU A 116 20.20 6.62 -22.33
CA LEU A 116 21.54 6.08 -22.07
C LEU A 116 21.68 4.70 -22.71
N ASP A 117 22.32 4.64 -23.86
CA ASP A 117 22.46 3.41 -24.66
C ASP A 117 23.85 2.79 -24.53
N TYR A 118 24.88 3.61 -24.24
CA TYR A 118 26.25 3.13 -24.09
C TYR A 118 26.90 3.67 -22.82
N VAL A 119 27.69 2.83 -22.16
CA VAL A 119 28.63 3.25 -21.11
C VAL A 119 30.02 2.74 -21.48
N THR A 120 30.95 3.66 -21.67
CA THR A 120 32.34 3.37 -21.99
C THR A 120 33.26 3.84 -20.86
N LEU A 121 34.08 2.92 -20.36
CA LEU A 121 35.10 3.19 -19.34
C LEU A 121 36.48 3.21 -19.98
N TYR A 122 37.26 4.22 -19.63
CA TYR A 122 38.65 4.41 -20.01
C TYR A 122 39.52 4.49 -18.75
N ASN A 123 40.75 3.98 -18.84
CA ASN A 123 41.77 4.31 -17.83
C ASN A 123 42.35 5.72 -18.08
N GLY A 124 43.25 6.17 -17.19
CA GLY A 124 43.87 7.50 -17.25
C GLY A 124 44.77 7.72 -18.48
N GLU A 125 45.17 6.65 -19.15
CA GLU A 125 45.98 6.66 -20.38
C GLU A 125 45.10 6.64 -21.66
N GLY A 126 43.77 6.58 -21.51
CA GLY A 126 42.83 6.58 -22.63
C GLY A 126 42.54 5.21 -23.25
N VAL A 127 42.98 4.13 -22.63
CA VAL A 127 42.66 2.77 -23.07
C VAL A 127 41.26 2.42 -22.60
N LYS A 128 40.41 1.93 -23.52
CA LYS A 128 39.07 1.40 -23.20
C LYS A 128 39.21 0.16 -22.33
N THR A 129 38.74 0.24 -21.09
CA THR A 129 38.70 -0.90 -20.16
C THR A 129 37.38 -1.66 -20.26
N LYS A 130 36.29 -0.97 -20.58
CA LYS A 130 34.95 -1.58 -20.72
C LYS A 130 34.08 -0.79 -21.70
N VAL A 131 33.29 -1.50 -22.50
CA VAL A 131 32.21 -0.93 -23.31
C VAL A 131 30.94 -1.74 -23.05
N MET A 132 29.89 -1.07 -22.62
CA MET A 132 28.59 -1.70 -22.33
C MET A 132 27.55 -1.09 -23.26
N HIS A 133 26.93 -1.92 -24.08
CA HIS A 133 25.74 -1.56 -24.84
C HIS A 133 24.51 -1.96 -24.01
N LEU A 134 23.74 -0.96 -23.58
CA LEU A 134 22.68 -1.11 -22.59
C LEU A 134 21.30 -1.36 -23.21
N ALA A 135 21.15 -1.39 -24.53
CA ALA A 135 19.83 -1.53 -25.17
C ALA A 135 19.03 -2.75 -24.68
N GLU A 136 19.66 -3.92 -24.55
CA GLU A 136 18.98 -5.11 -24.00
C GLU A 136 18.80 -5.03 -22.48
N SER A 137 19.82 -4.61 -21.73
CA SER A 137 19.73 -4.47 -20.27
C SER A 137 18.69 -3.44 -19.84
N ASN A 138 18.48 -2.38 -20.62
CA ASN A 138 17.48 -1.35 -20.36
C ASN A 138 16.04 -1.86 -20.49
N LYS A 139 15.80 -2.99 -21.19
CA LYS A 139 14.47 -3.62 -21.26
C LYS A 139 14.02 -4.24 -19.93
N LEU A 140 14.95 -4.45 -18.99
CA LEU A 140 14.61 -4.89 -17.63
C LEU A 140 13.78 -3.85 -16.88
N TRP A 141 13.97 -2.57 -17.21
CA TRP A 141 13.36 -1.46 -16.49
C TRP A 141 12.02 -1.07 -17.11
N GLN A 142 11.05 -0.73 -16.27
CA GLN A 142 9.74 -0.21 -16.71
C GLN A 142 9.87 1.13 -17.43
N HIS A 143 10.88 1.92 -17.07
CA HIS A 143 11.09 3.28 -17.58
C HIS A 143 12.52 3.45 -18.10
N PRO A 144 12.72 4.18 -19.21
CA PRO A 144 14.04 4.31 -19.81
C PRO A 144 14.97 5.13 -18.91
N TRP A 145 16.26 4.79 -18.93
CA TRP A 145 17.29 5.61 -18.29
C TRP A 145 17.63 6.79 -19.20
N GLN A 146 17.37 8.00 -18.70
CA GLN A 146 17.51 9.24 -19.45
C GLN A 146 18.65 10.13 -18.94
N LEU A 147 19.28 10.86 -19.86
CA LEU A 147 20.29 11.88 -19.63
C LEU A 147 19.67 13.23 -19.99
N SER A 148 19.42 14.07 -18.98
CA SER A 148 18.69 15.33 -19.18
C SER A 148 19.56 16.55 -18.97
N HIS A 149 19.31 17.59 -19.75
CA HIS A 149 19.80 18.93 -19.42
C HIS A 149 19.08 19.40 -18.15
N ARG A 150 19.80 19.82 -17.11
CA ARG A 150 19.19 20.13 -15.80
C ARG A 150 18.21 21.30 -15.89
N VAL A 151 18.53 22.32 -16.70
CA VAL A 151 17.63 23.49 -16.89
C VAL A 151 16.32 23.04 -17.52
N HIS A 152 16.35 22.13 -18.50
CA HIS A 152 15.11 21.66 -19.14
C HIS A 152 14.25 20.84 -18.16
N LEU A 153 14.88 20.01 -17.33
CA LEU A 153 14.16 19.31 -16.25
C LEU A 153 13.54 20.29 -15.25
N HIS A 154 14.31 21.28 -14.81
CA HIS A 154 13.84 22.29 -13.86
C HIS A 154 12.67 23.10 -14.43
N GLU A 155 12.80 23.61 -15.67
CA GLU A 155 11.74 24.36 -16.35
C GLU A 155 10.50 23.52 -16.58
N ALA A 156 10.65 22.24 -16.96
CA ALA A 156 9.52 21.33 -17.12
C ALA A 156 8.79 21.10 -15.80
N LEU A 157 9.52 20.83 -14.71
CA LEU A 157 8.96 20.71 -13.36
C LEU A 157 8.26 22.01 -12.92
N LYS A 158 8.92 23.16 -13.11
CA LYS A 158 8.38 24.48 -12.74
C LYS A 158 7.10 24.77 -13.49
N ARG A 159 7.09 24.58 -14.81
CA ARG A 159 5.91 24.78 -15.65
C ARG A 159 4.77 23.88 -15.19
N THR A 160 5.03 22.60 -14.93
CA THR A 160 3.99 21.66 -14.47
C THR A 160 3.47 22.02 -13.08
N ALA A 161 4.33 22.43 -12.15
CA ALA A 161 3.93 22.81 -10.80
C ALA A 161 2.97 24.01 -10.78
N ILE A 162 3.23 25.05 -11.60
CA ILE A 162 2.47 26.31 -11.61
C ILE A 162 1.41 26.40 -12.70
N SER A 163 1.25 25.36 -13.53
CA SER A 163 0.30 25.38 -14.65
C SER A 163 -1.15 25.36 -14.16
N GLU A 164 -1.98 26.24 -14.71
CA GLU A 164 -3.45 26.23 -14.60
C GLU A 164 -4.08 24.92 -15.13
N TYR A 165 -3.39 24.27 -16.06
CA TYR A 165 -3.78 22.99 -16.63
C TYR A 165 -3.09 21.84 -15.88
N GLY A 166 -3.85 20.77 -15.60
CA GLY A 166 -3.37 19.58 -14.88
C GLY A 166 -4.30 19.19 -13.74
N ILE A 167 -3.92 18.18 -12.97
CA ILE A 167 -4.68 17.72 -11.80
C ILE A 167 -4.36 18.61 -10.60
N GLY A 168 -5.39 19.12 -9.94
CA GLY A 168 -5.28 19.95 -8.75
C GLY A 168 -4.99 21.43 -9.00
N ARG A 169 -4.94 22.23 -7.93
CA ARG A 169 -4.74 23.69 -8.02
C ARG A 169 -3.28 24.05 -8.32
N PRO A 170 -3.00 25.10 -9.12
CA PRO A 170 -1.63 25.55 -9.37
C PRO A 170 -0.87 25.88 -8.09
N ALA A 171 0.39 25.47 -8.02
CA ALA A 171 1.25 25.89 -6.92
C ALA A 171 1.59 27.40 -7.05
N ALA A 172 1.55 28.13 -5.95
CA ALA A 172 1.96 29.52 -5.90
C ALA A 172 3.49 29.61 -5.76
N LEU A 173 4.19 30.09 -6.79
CA LEU A 173 5.65 30.24 -6.76
C LEU A 173 6.06 31.68 -6.42
N HIS A 174 6.71 31.84 -5.27
CA HIS A 174 7.24 33.11 -4.77
C HIS A 174 8.76 33.14 -4.92
N THR A 175 9.25 33.83 -5.95
CA THR A 175 10.69 34.04 -6.19
C THR A 175 11.22 35.24 -5.41
N SER A 176 12.54 35.43 -5.36
CA SER A 176 13.19 36.48 -4.52
C SER A 176 12.74 36.47 -3.06
N THR A 177 12.32 35.32 -2.55
CA THR A 177 11.70 35.19 -1.24
C THR A 177 12.55 34.28 -0.38
N ARG A 178 13.48 34.89 0.36
CA ARG A 178 14.32 34.18 1.33
C ARG A 178 13.54 33.88 2.59
N VAL A 179 13.57 32.61 3.01
CA VAL A 179 13.11 32.16 4.33
C VAL A 179 14.29 32.16 5.29
N THR A 180 14.10 32.74 6.47
CA THR A 180 15.16 32.91 7.48
C THR A 180 14.90 32.13 8.76
N ASN A 181 13.63 31.82 9.06
CA ASN A 181 13.24 31.10 10.27
C ASN A 181 12.00 30.23 10.03
N VAL A 182 11.81 29.19 10.83
CA VAL A 182 10.63 28.31 10.85
C VAL A 182 10.25 27.92 12.27
N ASP A 183 8.96 28.06 12.59
CA ASP A 183 8.32 27.43 13.74
C ASP A 183 7.86 26.02 13.35
N THR A 184 8.54 25.01 13.88
CA THR A 184 8.28 23.60 13.54
C THR A 184 6.95 23.10 14.10
N GLU A 185 6.46 23.63 15.21
CA GLU A 185 5.25 23.12 15.85
C GLU A 185 3.98 23.71 15.23
N ASN A 186 4.03 25.01 14.91
CA ASN A 186 2.88 25.73 14.34
C ASN A 186 2.91 25.83 12.81
N ALA A 187 3.91 25.24 12.15
CA ALA A 187 4.12 25.30 10.70
C ALA A 187 4.07 26.74 10.15
N ALA A 188 4.97 27.60 10.64
CA ALA A 188 5.07 28.98 10.18
C ALA A 188 6.49 29.33 9.74
N ILE A 189 6.63 29.94 8.56
CA ILE A 189 7.92 30.43 8.05
C ILE A 189 8.02 31.95 8.20
N THR A 190 9.21 32.44 8.52
CA THR A 190 9.53 33.87 8.54
C THR A 190 10.37 34.20 7.32
N LEU A 191 9.92 35.20 6.55
CA LEU A 191 10.63 35.71 5.40
C LEU A 191 11.67 36.75 5.82
N GLU A 192 12.69 36.99 5.00
CA GLU A 192 13.69 38.05 5.22
C GLU A 192 13.07 39.45 5.36
N SER A 193 11.89 39.67 4.77
CA SER A 193 11.10 40.90 4.94
C SER A 193 10.47 41.07 6.33
N GLY A 194 10.57 40.05 7.20
CA GLY A 194 9.89 39.98 8.49
C GLY A 194 8.45 39.46 8.42
N LYS A 195 7.89 39.27 7.22
CA LYS A 195 6.55 38.68 7.05
C LYS A 195 6.53 37.22 7.49
N ILE A 196 5.52 36.85 8.26
CA ILE A 196 5.26 35.47 8.70
C ILE A 196 4.18 34.86 7.80
N ILE A 197 4.42 33.66 7.30
CA ILE A 197 3.46 32.86 6.54
C ILE A 197 3.11 31.62 7.37
N LYS A 198 1.82 31.38 7.59
CA LYS A 198 1.32 30.17 8.25
C LYS A 198 0.93 29.13 7.21
N ALA A 199 1.17 27.88 7.53
CA ALA A 199 0.81 26.70 6.76
C ALA A 199 0.35 25.58 7.71
N ASP A 200 -0.09 24.47 7.17
CA ASP A 200 -0.34 23.24 7.92
C ASP A 200 0.92 22.36 8.00
N VAL A 201 1.81 22.46 7.01
CA VAL A 201 3.10 21.75 6.96
C VAL A 201 4.15 22.58 6.22
N VAL A 202 5.40 22.45 6.65
CA VAL A 202 6.58 23.05 5.99
C VAL A 202 7.50 21.95 5.47
N LEU A 203 7.91 22.05 4.21
CA LEU A 203 8.86 21.14 3.58
C LEU A 203 10.14 21.90 3.23
N GLY A 204 11.25 21.54 3.87
CA GLY A 204 12.59 22.04 3.56
C GLY A 204 13.16 21.34 2.34
N ALA A 205 13.36 22.08 1.26
CA ALA A 205 13.97 21.64 0.00
C ALA A 205 15.04 22.65 -0.48
N ASP A 206 15.71 23.30 0.48
CA ASP A 206 16.62 24.45 0.29
C ASP A 206 18.09 24.05 -0.01
N GLY A 207 18.29 22.78 -0.39
CA GLY A 207 19.54 22.28 -0.97
C GLY A 207 20.66 22.04 0.04
N VAL A 208 21.87 21.79 -0.48
CA VAL A 208 23.05 21.44 0.35
C VAL A 208 23.39 22.48 1.42
N TYR A 209 23.08 23.76 1.23
CA TYR A 209 23.32 24.83 2.22
C TYR A 209 22.10 25.11 3.11
N SER A 210 21.25 24.11 3.29
CA SER A 210 19.98 24.22 4.02
C SER A 210 20.11 24.93 5.36
N LYS A 211 19.27 25.96 5.55
CA LYS A 211 19.01 26.55 6.87
C LYS A 211 17.92 25.79 7.61
N MET A 212 17.01 25.13 6.88
CA MET A 212 15.94 24.32 7.46
C MET A 212 16.48 23.16 8.31
N ARG A 213 17.63 22.58 7.94
CA ARG A 213 18.31 21.53 8.73
C ARG A 213 18.44 21.85 10.20
N ASN A 214 18.89 23.06 10.51
CA ASN A 214 19.21 23.48 11.89
C ASN A 214 17.98 23.44 12.80
N PHE A 215 16.78 23.61 12.25
CA PHE A 215 15.52 23.58 13.01
C PHE A 215 15.08 22.16 13.34
N VAL A 216 15.47 21.18 12.53
CA VAL A 216 15.23 19.75 12.76
C VAL A 216 16.25 19.17 13.73
N SER A 217 17.55 19.36 13.48
CA SER A 217 18.64 18.83 14.32
C SER A 217 18.79 19.54 15.68
N GLY A 218 18.34 20.79 15.79
CA GLY A 218 18.49 21.62 16.99
C GLY A 218 19.89 22.20 17.19
N HIS A 219 20.83 21.92 16.28
CA HIS A 219 22.17 22.50 16.23
C HIS A 219 22.60 22.69 14.77
N GLU A 220 23.64 23.50 14.54
CA GLU A 220 24.15 23.74 13.20
C GLU A 220 24.72 22.44 12.61
N SER A 221 24.20 22.03 11.45
CA SER A 221 24.73 20.89 10.69
C SER A 221 26.04 21.29 10.02
N GLN A 222 27.12 20.54 10.25
CA GLN A 222 28.43 20.84 9.65
C GLN A 222 28.58 20.13 8.30
N LEU A 223 28.65 20.92 7.23
CA LEU A 223 29.12 20.43 5.93
C LEU A 223 30.64 20.33 5.96
N HIS A 224 31.19 19.22 5.47
CA HIS A 224 32.62 19.06 5.32
C HIS A 224 32.97 18.78 3.85
N GLY A 225 34.18 19.19 3.45
CA GLY A 225 34.66 18.91 2.10
C GLY A 225 35.05 17.45 1.95
N SER A 226 34.71 16.84 0.82
CA SER A 226 35.12 15.45 0.52
C SER A 226 36.60 15.35 0.07
N GLY A 227 37.37 16.44 0.15
CA GLY A 227 38.72 16.57 -0.43
C GLY A 227 38.75 16.65 -1.97
N LYS A 228 37.59 16.78 -2.61
CA LYS A 228 37.47 16.82 -4.09
C LYS A 228 36.66 18.02 -4.55
N ALA A 229 36.94 18.47 -5.76
CA ALA A 229 36.21 19.50 -6.49
C ALA A 229 35.90 19.01 -7.91
N ALA A 230 34.93 19.64 -8.58
CA ALA A 230 34.55 19.30 -9.95
C ALA A 230 34.45 20.54 -10.84
N PHE A 231 35.18 20.54 -11.96
CA PHE A 231 34.86 21.44 -13.06
C PHE A 231 33.60 20.93 -13.77
N ARG A 232 32.67 21.84 -14.07
CA ARG A 232 31.44 21.54 -14.81
C ARG A 232 31.26 22.56 -15.93
N PHE A 233 30.95 22.07 -17.13
CA PHE A 233 30.69 22.86 -18.31
C PHE A 233 30.01 22.01 -19.39
N LEU A 234 29.59 22.65 -20.48
CA LEU A 234 29.00 22.02 -21.66
C LEU A 234 29.87 22.29 -22.90
N VAL A 235 29.85 21.35 -23.85
CA VAL A 235 30.48 21.50 -25.17
C VAL A 235 29.47 21.13 -26.25
N GLU A 236 29.40 21.89 -27.33
CA GLU A 236 28.59 21.52 -28.49
C GLU A 236 29.16 20.26 -29.15
N ARG A 237 28.34 19.21 -29.22
CA ARG A 237 28.75 17.92 -29.80
C ARG A 237 29.16 18.07 -31.27
N GLU A 238 28.49 18.93 -32.02
CA GLU A 238 28.80 19.18 -33.43
C GLU A 238 30.24 19.72 -33.63
N LYS A 239 30.68 20.64 -32.76
CA LYS A 239 32.05 21.16 -32.75
C LYS A 239 33.07 20.04 -32.51
N ALA A 240 32.77 19.13 -31.57
CA ALA A 240 33.59 17.96 -31.28
C ALA A 240 33.59 16.92 -32.42
N LEU A 241 32.48 16.76 -33.15
CA LEU A 241 32.40 15.86 -34.31
C LEU A 241 33.18 16.37 -35.52
N ARG A 242 33.27 17.69 -35.71
CA ARG A 242 34.01 18.30 -36.83
C ARG A 242 35.53 18.21 -36.68
N ASN A 243 36.04 18.03 -35.46
CA ASN A 243 37.48 17.84 -35.23
C ASN A 243 37.83 16.33 -35.27
N PRO A 244 38.70 15.89 -36.22
CA PRO A 244 39.07 14.47 -36.36
C PRO A 244 39.67 13.84 -35.10
N GLU A 245 40.36 14.61 -34.25
CA GLU A 245 40.96 14.09 -33.01
C GLU A 245 39.88 13.69 -31.99
N THR A 246 38.81 14.48 -31.90
CA THR A 246 37.76 14.32 -30.88
C THR A 246 36.55 13.54 -31.39
N ALA A 247 36.32 13.50 -32.70
CA ALA A 247 35.15 12.87 -33.32
C ALA A 247 34.96 11.41 -32.89
N LYS A 248 36.05 10.66 -32.74
CA LYS A 248 36.02 9.25 -32.30
C LYS A 248 35.50 9.05 -30.87
N LEU A 249 35.54 10.07 -30.02
CA LEU A 249 35.10 10.01 -28.62
C LEU A 249 33.62 10.36 -28.45
N VAL A 250 32.98 10.94 -29.46
CA VAL A 250 31.62 11.51 -29.37
C VAL A 250 30.70 11.00 -30.48
N LYS A 251 31.13 9.96 -31.22
CA LYS A 251 30.44 9.47 -32.43
C LYS A 251 29.16 8.69 -32.12
N LEU A 252 29.09 8.04 -30.96
CA LEU A 252 27.92 7.28 -30.53
C LEU A 252 26.88 8.21 -29.92
N ASP A 253 25.62 7.94 -30.22
CA ASP A 253 24.51 8.61 -29.56
C ASP A 253 24.25 7.95 -28.19
N GLY A 254 23.77 8.73 -27.21
CA GLY A 254 23.44 8.19 -25.89
C GLY A 254 24.62 7.59 -25.11
N GLU A 255 25.87 7.98 -25.42
CA GLU A 255 27.06 7.42 -24.78
C GLU A 255 27.49 8.23 -23.55
N MET A 256 27.55 7.56 -22.39
CA MET A 256 28.29 8.04 -21.24
C MET A 256 29.71 7.48 -21.26
N ALA A 257 30.69 8.37 -21.35
CA ALA A 257 32.10 8.03 -21.29
C ALA A 257 32.71 8.48 -19.96
N VAL A 258 33.54 7.62 -19.38
CA VAL A 258 34.20 7.87 -18.10
C VAL A 258 35.69 7.56 -18.22
N TRP A 259 36.55 8.52 -17.89
CA TRP A 259 37.98 8.30 -17.77
C TRP A 259 38.39 8.31 -16.29
N HIS A 260 39.03 7.22 -15.85
CA HIS A 260 39.51 7.04 -14.49
C HIS A 260 41.03 7.25 -14.40
N GLY A 261 41.45 8.36 -13.79
CA GLY A 261 42.81 8.55 -13.30
C GLY A 261 42.98 7.99 -11.88
N SER A 262 44.16 8.16 -11.30
CA SER A 262 44.48 7.70 -9.95
C SER A 262 43.71 8.44 -8.85
N ASP A 263 43.46 9.74 -9.04
CA ASP A 263 42.86 10.64 -8.04
C ASP A 263 41.82 11.60 -8.65
N ARG A 264 41.52 11.42 -9.94
CA ARG A 264 40.70 12.34 -10.74
C ARG A 264 39.94 11.58 -11.82
N ARG A 265 38.77 12.09 -12.19
CA ARG A 265 37.82 11.44 -13.11
C ARG A 265 37.22 12.46 -14.06
N VAL A 266 37.07 12.08 -15.32
CA VAL A 266 36.25 12.84 -16.28
C VAL A 266 35.02 12.02 -16.62
N VAL A 267 33.83 12.59 -16.42
CA VAL A 267 32.55 12.01 -16.84
C VAL A 267 31.99 12.89 -17.94
N MET A 268 31.72 12.29 -19.09
CA MET A 268 31.13 12.93 -20.26
C MET A 268 29.87 12.20 -20.67
N TYR A 269 28.80 12.91 -20.99
CA TYR A 269 27.60 12.32 -21.60
C TYR A 269 26.75 13.37 -22.33
N PRO A 270 25.95 12.96 -23.34
CA PRO A 270 25.12 13.87 -24.09
C PRO A 270 23.86 14.29 -23.31
N CYS A 271 23.37 15.49 -23.62
CA CYS A 271 22.06 16.00 -23.23
C CYS A 271 21.51 16.91 -24.34
N ASP A 272 20.27 17.38 -24.16
CA ASP A 272 19.56 18.26 -25.12
C ASP A 272 19.59 17.73 -26.56
N HIS A 273 18.81 16.70 -26.84
CA HIS A 273 18.72 16.07 -28.16
C HIS A 273 20.08 15.64 -28.71
N ASN A 274 21.00 15.25 -27.82
CA ASN A 274 22.36 14.86 -28.15
C ASN A 274 23.19 16.00 -28.77
N ARG A 275 22.78 17.26 -28.59
CA ARG A 275 23.48 18.43 -29.15
C ARG A 275 24.58 18.93 -28.22
N LEU A 276 24.43 18.74 -26.92
CA LEU A 276 25.36 19.21 -25.90
C LEU A 276 26.01 18.03 -25.18
N LEU A 277 27.30 18.13 -24.90
CA LEU A 277 28.06 17.19 -24.08
C LEU A 277 28.30 17.82 -22.73
N ASN A 278 27.80 17.18 -21.67
CA ASN A 278 28.10 17.57 -20.31
C ASN A 278 29.43 16.98 -19.86
N PHE A 279 30.24 17.82 -19.19
CA PHE A 279 31.46 17.40 -18.54
C PHE A 279 31.37 17.62 -17.03
N ALA A 280 31.77 16.58 -16.26
CA ALA A 280 32.11 16.68 -14.85
C ALA A 280 33.53 16.15 -14.66
N CYS A 281 34.47 17.05 -14.36
CA CYS A 281 35.89 16.75 -14.21
C CYS A 281 36.28 16.86 -12.73
N ILE A 282 36.24 15.73 -12.03
CA ILE A 282 36.48 15.59 -10.59
C ILE A 282 37.98 15.48 -10.34
N HIS A 283 38.50 16.22 -9.35
CA HIS A 283 39.92 16.30 -9.01
C HIS A 283 40.12 16.69 -7.53
N PRO A 284 41.33 16.58 -6.96
CA PRO A 284 41.62 17.08 -5.60
C PRO A 284 41.30 18.57 -5.46
N ASP A 285 40.61 18.95 -4.38
CA ASP A 285 40.22 20.36 -4.17
C ASP A 285 41.41 21.29 -3.90
N THR A 286 42.58 20.77 -3.54
CA THR A 286 43.82 21.55 -3.40
C THR A 286 44.37 22.08 -4.73
N GLU A 287 43.95 21.51 -5.86
CA GLU A 287 44.39 21.93 -7.19
C GLU A 287 43.48 22.99 -7.83
N SER A 288 42.34 23.31 -7.20
CA SER A 288 41.46 24.40 -7.58
C SER A 288 40.93 25.22 -6.40
N GLN A 289 41.08 26.54 -6.45
CA GLN A 289 40.49 27.41 -5.42
C GLN A 289 38.97 27.46 -5.62
N GLY A 290 38.26 26.53 -4.98
CA GLY A 290 36.81 26.56 -4.84
C GLY A 290 36.43 27.53 -3.72
N GLY A 291 36.34 28.84 -4.00
CA GLY A 291 36.00 29.85 -3.00
C GLY A 291 35.46 31.16 -3.57
N ALA A 292 34.18 31.41 -3.27
CA ALA A 292 33.35 32.64 -3.21
C ALA A 292 33.59 33.89 -4.08
N ASP A 293 34.79 34.29 -4.47
CA ASP A 293 34.99 35.55 -5.18
C ASP A 293 35.73 35.30 -6.50
N GLY A 294 34.95 35.33 -7.58
CA GLY A 294 35.51 35.29 -8.92
C GLY A 294 36.51 36.42 -9.11
N TRP A 295 37.59 36.14 -9.86
CA TRP A 295 38.19 37.03 -10.85
C TRP A 295 39.47 36.37 -11.39
N ASN A 296 39.29 35.47 -12.37
CA ASN A 296 39.99 35.50 -13.67
C ASN A 296 39.47 34.32 -14.52
N LYS A 297 38.60 34.58 -15.50
CA LYS A 297 37.87 33.53 -16.24
C LYS A 297 38.75 32.72 -17.19
N GLU A 298 39.75 33.37 -17.79
CA GLU A 298 40.77 32.69 -18.62
C GLU A 298 41.62 31.72 -17.79
N ALA A 299 41.88 32.05 -16.53
CA ALA A 299 42.59 31.18 -15.60
C ALA A 299 41.84 29.87 -15.31
N SER A 300 40.51 29.81 -15.47
CA SER A 300 39.71 28.59 -15.20
C SER A 300 39.89 27.49 -16.26
N LEU A 301 39.99 27.87 -17.54
CA LEU A 301 40.26 26.91 -18.63
C LEU A 301 41.71 26.45 -18.59
N GLU A 302 42.67 27.37 -18.39
CA GLU A 302 44.07 27.01 -18.22
C GLU A 302 44.26 26.07 -17.02
N GLN A 303 43.59 26.35 -15.90
CA GLN A 303 43.61 25.50 -14.72
C GLN A 303 43.00 24.13 -14.98
N LEU A 304 41.86 24.04 -15.67
CA LEU A 304 41.27 22.77 -16.10
C LEU A 304 42.29 21.94 -16.90
N LEU A 305 42.91 22.53 -17.91
CA LEU A 305 43.89 21.83 -18.75
C LEU A 305 45.14 21.44 -17.96
N ARG A 306 45.59 22.27 -17.01
CA ARG A 306 46.73 21.98 -16.14
C ARG A 306 46.45 20.81 -15.19
N VAL A 307 45.25 20.74 -14.61
CA VAL A 307 44.81 19.64 -13.74
C VAL A 307 44.73 18.35 -14.54
N PHE A 308 44.16 18.38 -15.74
CA PHE A 308 43.97 17.16 -16.53
C PHE A 308 45.12 16.84 -17.51
N ARG A 309 46.25 17.57 -17.47
CA ARG A 309 47.35 17.48 -18.46
C ARG A 309 47.94 16.09 -18.75
N LYS A 310 47.75 15.12 -17.84
CA LYS A 310 48.23 13.73 -17.98
C LYS A 310 47.25 12.83 -18.74
N PHE A 311 46.02 13.30 -18.99
CA PHE A 311 45.02 12.57 -19.76
C PHE A 311 45.36 12.59 -21.26
N PRO A 312 44.75 11.69 -22.06
CA PRO A 312 44.98 11.59 -23.49
C PRO A 312 44.78 12.90 -24.26
N GLY A 313 45.55 13.07 -25.32
CA GLY A 313 45.52 14.28 -26.15
C GLY A 313 44.16 14.57 -26.77
N ASP A 314 43.42 13.54 -27.18
CA ASP A 314 42.06 13.67 -27.72
C ASP A 314 41.04 14.17 -26.67
N LEU A 315 41.13 13.69 -25.43
CA LEU A 315 40.32 14.21 -24.32
C LEU A 315 40.71 15.65 -24.00
N LEU A 316 42.01 15.99 -23.96
CA LEU A 316 42.44 17.36 -23.74
C LEU A 316 41.96 18.30 -24.86
N SER A 317 41.93 17.84 -26.10
CA SER A 317 41.34 18.57 -27.23
C SER A 317 39.84 18.82 -27.03
N LEU A 318 39.08 17.90 -26.42
CA LEU A 318 37.69 18.15 -26.01
C LEU A 318 37.60 19.20 -24.89
N LEU A 319 38.42 19.09 -23.84
CA LEU A 319 38.39 20.05 -22.72
C LEU A 319 38.70 21.48 -23.19
N ARG A 320 39.59 21.65 -24.19
CA ARG A 320 39.89 22.95 -24.81
C ARG A 320 38.69 23.59 -25.53
N MET A 321 37.68 22.81 -25.89
CA MET A 321 36.48 23.33 -26.57
C MET A 321 35.48 23.99 -25.62
N ALA A 322 35.66 23.81 -24.30
CA ALA A 322 34.84 24.43 -23.28
C ALA A 322 34.80 25.94 -23.45
N ASN A 323 33.59 26.53 -23.37
CA ASN A 323 33.46 27.98 -23.32
C ASN A 323 33.98 28.47 -21.95
N PRO A 324 35.02 29.32 -21.87
CA PRO A 324 35.57 29.82 -20.61
C PRO A 324 34.52 30.47 -19.69
N ASP A 325 33.50 31.12 -20.25
CA ASP A 325 32.43 31.75 -19.45
C ASP A 325 31.49 30.73 -18.79
N SER A 326 31.45 29.50 -19.30
CA SER A 326 30.58 28.42 -18.81
C SER A 326 31.23 27.53 -17.76
N ILE A 327 32.56 27.60 -17.58
CA ILE A 327 33.29 26.73 -16.66
C ILE A 327 33.02 27.16 -15.22
N LYS A 328 32.49 26.23 -14.42
CA LYS A 328 32.27 26.39 -12.97
C LYS A 328 33.04 25.34 -12.20
N VAL A 329 33.57 25.73 -11.04
CA VAL A 329 34.24 24.82 -10.09
C VAL A 329 33.38 24.70 -8.85
N TRP A 330 33.03 23.47 -8.49
CA TRP A 330 32.21 23.17 -7.32
C TRP A 330 33.02 22.32 -6.35
N LYS A 331 33.12 22.75 -5.10
CA LYS A 331 33.62 21.89 -4.03
C LYS A 331 32.59 20.79 -3.77
N LEU A 332 33.04 19.54 -3.70
CA LEU A 332 32.18 18.42 -3.36
C LEU A 332 32.05 18.36 -1.84
N LEU A 333 30.83 18.59 -1.36
CA LEU A 333 30.51 18.63 0.05
C LEU A 333 29.80 17.34 0.45
N ASP A 334 30.12 16.90 1.65
CA ASP A 334 29.47 15.78 2.32
C ASP A 334 29.04 16.23 3.72
N MET A 335 28.22 15.40 4.37
CA MET A 335 27.66 15.67 5.68
C MET A 335 27.41 14.35 6.40
N ASP A 336 27.60 14.35 7.71
CA ASP A 336 27.18 13.23 8.54
C ASP A 336 25.67 13.01 8.43
N THR A 337 25.25 11.75 8.58
CA THR A 337 23.85 11.36 8.59
C THR A 337 23.10 12.10 9.70
N LEU A 338 22.03 12.81 9.34
CA LEU A 338 21.15 13.46 10.32
C LEU A 338 20.42 12.39 11.14
N PRO A 339 20.25 12.56 12.46
CA PRO A 339 19.52 11.60 13.28
C PRO A 339 18.01 11.55 12.96
N THR A 340 17.47 12.62 12.38
CA THR A 340 16.09 12.71 11.93
C THR A 340 15.95 13.79 10.85
N TRP A 341 14.97 13.62 9.96
CA TRP A 341 14.59 14.53 8.91
C TRP A 341 13.30 15.29 9.20
N ALA A 342 12.57 14.92 10.26
CA ALA A 342 11.26 15.49 10.59
C ALA A 342 11.14 15.86 12.07
N LYS A 343 10.63 17.07 12.33
CA LYS A 343 10.34 17.60 13.67
C LYS A 343 9.06 18.43 13.63
N GLY A 344 8.11 18.10 14.49
CA GLY A 344 6.79 18.73 14.48
C GLY A 344 6.13 18.59 13.10
N LYS A 345 5.89 19.73 12.46
CA LYS A 345 5.29 19.89 11.13
C LYS A 345 6.29 20.36 10.08
N LEU A 346 7.60 20.23 10.33
CA LEU A 346 8.68 20.44 9.38
C LEU A 346 9.31 19.11 8.97
N ALA A 347 9.52 18.88 7.67
CA ALA A 347 10.35 17.80 7.17
C ALA A 347 11.32 18.26 6.08
N LEU A 348 12.48 17.61 6.00
CA LEU A 348 13.53 17.84 5.01
C LEU A 348 13.43 16.84 3.85
N LEU A 349 13.77 17.28 2.65
CA LEU A 349 13.91 16.42 1.47
C LEU A 349 15.07 16.84 0.55
N GLY A 350 15.51 15.91 -0.29
CA GLY A 350 16.66 16.08 -1.18
C GLY A 350 17.95 16.41 -0.44
N GLU A 351 18.79 17.27 -1.01
CA GLU A 351 20.11 17.63 -0.43
C GLU A 351 20.01 18.36 0.91
N SER A 352 18.83 18.85 1.30
CA SER A 352 18.63 19.37 2.66
C SER A 352 18.64 18.24 3.69
N ALA A 353 18.22 17.03 3.33
CA ALA A 353 18.21 15.85 4.22
C ALA A 353 19.46 14.97 4.02
N HIS A 354 19.82 14.70 2.76
CA HIS A 354 20.87 13.74 2.38
C HIS A 354 21.71 14.28 1.20
N PRO A 355 22.63 15.22 1.45
CA PRO A 355 23.52 15.70 0.38
C PRO A 355 24.38 14.55 -0.15
N MET A 356 24.35 14.32 -1.47
CA MET A 356 25.04 13.20 -2.10
C MET A 356 26.20 13.66 -2.97
N LEU A 357 27.34 12.99 -2.84
CA LEU A 357 28.44 13.15 -3.79
C LEU A 357 27.97 12.74 -5.20
N PRO A 358 28.52 13.34 -6.27
CA PRO A 358 27.99 13.15 -7.63
C PRO A 358 28.45 11.85 -8.30
N TYR A 359 29.16 10.95 -7.61
CA TYR A 359 29.82 9.77 -8.21
C TYR A 359 28.83 8.75 -8.81
N GLN A 360 27.63 8.68 -8.25
CA GLN A 360 26.53 7.82 -8.73
C GLN A 360 25.42 8.58 -9.48
N GLY A 361 25.47 9.92 -9.50
CA GLY A 361 24.47 10.74 -10.19
C GLY A 361 23.05 10.70 -9.61
N GLN A 362 22.84 10.20 -8.38
CA GLN A 362 21.50 9.99 -7.82
C GLN A 362 20.94 11.08 -6.90
N GLY A 363 21.67 12.16 -6.61
CA GLY A 363 21.16 13.20 -5.69
C GLY A 363 19.80 13.76 -6.10
N GLY A 364 19.60 14.06 -7.39
CA GLY A 364 18.29 14.51 -7.88
C GLY A 364 17.24 13.40 -7.97
N GLY A 365 17.64 12.16 -8.30
CA GLY A 365 16.74 11.02 -8.32
C GLY A 365 16.19 10.68 -6.93
N ALA A 366 17.05 10.70 -5.90
CA ALA A 366 16.64 10.53 -4.51
C ALA A 366 15.71 11.67 -4.04
N ALA A 367 15.96 12.92 -4.45
CA ALA A 367 15.07 14.03 -4.15
C ALA A 367 13.68 13.90 -4.82
N ILE A 368 13.61 13.29 -6.01
CA ILE A 368 12.35 12.96 -6.70
C ILE A 368 11.61 11.84 -5.94
N GLU A 369 12.33 10.82 -5.47
CA GLU A 369 11.77 9.77 -4.61
C GLU A 369 11.20 10.35 -3.31
N ASP A 370 11.92 11.26 -2.63
CA ASP A 370 11.42 11.88 -1.41
C ASP A 370 10.10 12.63 -1.64
N ALA A 371 10.04 13.41 -2.72
CA ALA A 371 8.85 14.14 -3.11
C ALA A 371 7.65 13.20 -3.34
N ALA A 372 7.88 12.07 -4.01
CA ALA A 372 6.86 11.06 -4.24
C ALA A 372 6.39 10.40 -2.95
N ALA A 373 7.30 10.08 -2.03
CA ALA A 373 6.97 9.49 -0.73
C ALA A 373 6.16 10.45 0.14
N ILE A 374 6.53 11.75 0.18
CA ILE A 374 5.76 12.79 0.88
C ILE A 374 4.34 12.88 0.34
N ALA A 375 4.18 12.91 -0.98
CA ALA A 375 2.86 12.92 -1.59
C ALA A 375 2.08 11.64 -1.25
N ALA A 376 2.68 10.47 -1.32
CA ALA A 376 2.01 9.20 -1.02
C ALA A 376 1.48 9.12 0.43
N VAL A 377 2.18 9.73 1.40
CA VAL A 377 1.73 9.77 2.81
C VAL A 377 0.80 10.93 3.14
N MET A 378 0.52 11.82 2.18
CA MET A 378 -0.42 12.95 2.30
C MET A 378 -1.45 12.90 1.15
N PRO A 379 -2.36 11.91 1.14
CA PRO A 379 -3.46 11.90 0.17
C PRO A 379 -4.50 12.99 0.49
N ALA A 380 -5.44 13.19 -0.44
CA ALA A 380 -6.64 14.00 -0.19
C ALA A 380 -7.36 13.52 1.09
N GLY A 381 -7.89 14.47 1.86
CA GLY A 381 -8.53 14.18 3.15
C GLY A 381 -7.54 13.98 4.31
N THR A 382 -6.24 14.26 4.16
CA THR A 382 -5.31 14.25 5.29
C THR A 382 -5.67 15.33 6.31
N ALA A 383 -5.87 14.95 7.58
CA ALA A 383 -6.21 15.86 8.65
C ALA A 383 -4.95 16.59 9.21
N PRO A 384 -5.01 17.89 9.54
CA PRO A 384 -3.84 18.64 10.04
C PRO A 384 -3.16 18.05 11.29
N GLU A 385 -3.91 17.34 12.12
CA GLU A 385 -3.44 16.63 13.31
C GLU A 385 -2.61 15.38 13.01
N ASP A 386 -2.81 14.75 11.84
CA ASP A 386 -2.04 13.56 11.43
C ASP A 386 -0.64 13.94 10.93
N ILE A 387 -0.39 15.22 10.61
CA ILE A 387 0.82 15.67 9.89
C ILE A 387 2.12 15.19 10.54
N PRO A 388 2.34 15.36 11.87
CA PRO A 388 3.59 14.90 12.49
C PRO A 388 3.84 13.40 12.28
N GLU A 389 2.78 12.59 12.33
CA GLU A 389 2.88 11.16 12.08
C GLU A 389 3.12 10.86 10.59
N ARG A 390 2.46 11.57 9.67
CA ARG A 390 2.71 11.42 8.22
C ARG A 390 4.17 11.73 7.88
N LEU A 391 4.75 12.76 8.48
CA LEU A 391 6.16 13.12 8.28
C LEU A 391 7.11 12.07 8.84
N LYS A 392 6.77 11.46 9.98
CA LYS A 392 7.54 10.32 10.52
C LYS A 392 7.43 9.08 9.63
N LEU A 393 6.28 8.84 9.03
CA LEU A 393 6.12 7.75 8.07
C LEU A 393 6.95 7.99 6.79
N TYR A 394 6.95 9.21 6.26
CA TYR A 394 7.83 9.61 5.17
C TYR A 394 9.31 9.36 5.50
N GLU A 395 9.74 9.79 6.69
CA GLU A 395 11.10 9.54 7.17
C GLU A 395 11.40 8.03 7.21
N GLN A 396 10.53 7.20 7.79
CA GLN A 396 10.73 5.75 7.84
C GLN A 396 10.84 5.11 6.45
N ILE A 397 10.09 5.61 5.47
CA ILE A 397 10.11 5.12 4.10
C ILE A 397 11.45 5.45 3.42
N ARG A 398 11.98 6.65 3.66
CA ARG A 398 13.07 7.23 2.85
C ARG A 398 14.44 7.21 3.50
N TYR A 399 14.49 7.24 4.82
CA TYR A 399 15.72 7.45 5.59
C TYR A 399 16.78 6.40 5.24
N ASP A 400 16.50 5.12 5.45
CA ASP A 400 17.50 4.07 5.18
C ASP A 400 17.87 4.03 3.70
N ARG A 401 16.88 4.18 2.81
CA ARG A 401 17.08 4.11 1.37
C ARG A 401 18.00 5.20 0.84
N ALA A 402 17.77 6.45 1.22
CA ALA A 402 18.62 7.54 0.76
C ALA A 402 20.04 7.42 1.31
N HIS A 403 20.21 7.01 2.58
CA HIS A 403 21.54 6.85 3.17
C HIS A 403 22.32 5.67 2.58
N VAL A 404 21.65 4.57 2.21
CA VAL A 404 22.28 3.48 1.45
C VAL A 404 22.80 4.00 0.10
N ILE A 405 21.97 4.76 -0.64
CA ILE A 405 22.37 5.35 -1.93
C ILE A 405 23.52 6.37 -1.75
N GLN A 406 23.46 7.18 -0.69
CA GLN A 406 24.52 8.14 -0.34
C GLN A 406 25.84 7.42 -0.05
N ASP A 407 25.81 6.34 0.73
CA ASP A 407 27.01 5.56 1.07
C ASP A 407 27.63 4.89 -0.15
N TYR A 408 26.82 4.32 -1.06
CA TYR A 408 27.32 3.85 -2.36
C TYR A 408 28.01 4.95 -3.17
N SER A 409 27.54 6.20 -3.06
CA SER A 409 28.22 7.34 -3.70
C SER A 409 29.55 7.68 -3.03
N ARG A 410 29.64 7.59 -1.70
CA ARG A 410 30.90 7.76 -0.94
C ARG A 410 31.92 6.70 -1.31
N GLN A 411 31.51 5.43 -1.37
CA GLN A 411 32.35 4.33 -1.80
C GLN A 411 32.87 4.53 -3.22
N ALA A 412 32.00 4.93 -4.16
CA ALA A 412 32.36 5.18 -5.56
C ALA A 412 33.27 6.42 -5.75
N GLY A 413 33.34 7.28 -4.74
CA GLY A 413 34.20 8.46 -4.71
C GLY A 413 35.60 8.22 -4.15
N ARG A 414 35.90 7.03 -3.63
CA ARG A 414 37.23 6.71 -3.09
C ARG A 414 38.25 6.55 -4.22
N ASP A 415 39.44 7.07 -3.99
CA ASP A 415 40.57 6.86 -4.91
C ASP A 415 40.98 5.37 -4.87
N PRO A 416 41.30 4.74 -6.02
CA PRO A 416 41.74 3.35 -6.05
C PRO A 416 43.01 3.14 -5.21
N ALA A 417 42.90 2.36 -4.15
CA ALA A 417 44.03 1.93 -3.31
C ALA A 417 43.97 0.41 -3.06
N GLU A 418 45.12 -0.20 -2.76
CA GLU A 418 45.21 -1.63 -2.42
C GLU A 418 44.29 -1.95 -1.22
N GLY A 419 43.46 -2.98 -1.34
CA GLY A 419 42.48 -3.35 -0.31
C GLY A 419 41.17 -2.55 -0.31
N THR A 420 40.95 -1.63 -1.26
CA THR A 420 39.64 -0.96 -1.42
C THR A 420 38.58 -2.00 -1.81
N PRO A 421 37.48 -2.18 -1.03
CA PRO A 421 36.44 -3.14 -1.34
C PRO A 421 35.81 -2.85 -2.71
N GLU A 422 35.62 -3.91 -3.51
CA GLU A 422 34.92 -3.78 -4.78
C GLU A 422 33.44 -3.51 -4.54
N ILE A 423 32.91 -2.46 -5.17
CA ILE A 423 31.49 -2.13 -5.07
C ILE A 423 30.71 -3.15 -5.90
N ASN A 424 29.76 -3.84 -5.26
CA ASN A 424 28.84 -4.70 -5.97
C ASN A 424 27.84 -3.85 -6.78
N MET A 425 28.25 -3.48 -7.99
CA MET A 425 27.46 -2.63 -8.89
C MET A 425 26.15 -3.28 -9.32
N MET A 426 26.06 -4.61 -9.35
CA MET A 426 24.80 -5.31 -9.66
C MET A 426 23.79 -5.16 -8.53
N ALA A 427 24.22 -5.37 -7.28
CA ALA A 427 23.36 -5.17 -6.11
C ALA A 427 22.90 -3.71 -5.98
N TYR A 428 23.81 -2.75 -6.21
CA TYR A 428 23.47 -1.33 -6.26
C TYR A 428 22.42 -1.04 -7.34
N THR A 429 22.66 -1.51 -8.57
CA THR A 429 21.76 -1.30 -9.71
C THR A 429 20.36 -1.86 -9.42
N ALA A 430 20.28 -3.08 -8.87
CA ALA A 430 19.01 -3.71 -8.52
C ALA A 430 18.28 -2.96 -7.40
N TYR A 431 18.98 -2.61 -6.32
CA TYR A 431 18.40 -1.87 -5.20
C TYR A 431 17.90 -0.49 -5.60
N ASN A 432 18.68 0.20 -6.44
CA ASN A 432 18.43 1.58 -6.80
C ASN A 432 17.42 1.71 -7.94
N PHE A 433 17.71 1.12 -9.11
CA PHE A 433 16.92 1.33 -10.34
C PHE A 433 15.69 0.43 -10.43
N GLY A 434 15.65 -0.68 -9.70
CA GLY A 434 14.52 -1.62 -9.68
C GLY A 434 13.38 -1.24 -8.72
N HIS A 435 13.43 -0.05 -8.11
CA HIS A 435 12.48 0.38 -7.08
C HIS A 435 11.48 1.41 -7.61
N ASP A 436 10.21 1.22 -7.27
CA ASP A 436 9.14 2.21 -7.50
C ASP A 436 8.69 2.79 -6.16
N GLU A 437 9.07 4.05 -5.93
CA GLU A 437 8.82 4.72 -4.65
C GLU A 437 7.34 5.02 -4.41
N ILE A 438 6.56 5.29 -5.47
CA ILE A 438 5.13 5.60 -5.31
C ILE A 438 4.39 4.36 -4.81
N ASP A 439 4.63 3.21 -5.43
CA ASP A 439 3.97 1.96 -5.05
C ASP A 439 4.42 1.50 -3.67
N TYR A 440 5.71 1.59 -3.37
CA TYR A 440 6.27 1.26 -2.06
C TYR A 440 5.69 2.14 -0.95
N ALA A 441 5.77 3.47 -1.10
CA ALA A 441 5.28 4.42 -0.10
C ALA A 441 3.77 4.30 0.11
N THR A 442 3.00 4.11 -0.97
CA THR A 442 1.54 3.88 -0.90
C THR A 442 1.21 2.61 -0.10
N GLN A 443 1.96 1.53 -0.31
CA GLN A 443 1.73 0.27 0.42
C GLN A 443 2.10 0.41 1.90
N VAL A 444 3.19 1.09 2.22
CA VAL A 444 3.58 1.39 3.61
C VAL A 444 2.52 2.27 4.29
N PHE A 445 2.03 3.30 3.59
CA PHE A 445 0.93 4.13 4.05
C PHE A 445 -0.33 3.31 4.34
N LYS A 446 -0.79 2.47 3.40
CA LYS A 446 -1.96 1.60 3.61
C LYS A 446 -1.79 0.70 4.84
N LYS A 447 -0.62 0.06 4.99
CA LYS A 447 -0.32 -0.78 6.17
C LYS A 447 -0.39 0.02 7.47
N SER A 448 0.11 1.26 7.49
CA SER A 448 -0.03 2.14 8.67
C SER A 448 -1.49 2.44 9.00
N GLN A 449 -2.34 2.67 7.98
CA GLN A 449 -3.77 2.92 8.20
C GLN A 449 -4.49 1.69 8.71
N TYR A 450 -4.13 0.50 8.21
CA TYR A 450 -4.66 -0.76 8.70
C TYR A 450 -4.32 -1.01 10.17
N ALA A 451 -3.08 -0.70 10.57
CA ALA A 451 -2.65 -0.86 11.96
C ALA A 451 -3.41 0.02 12.95
N LYS A 452 -3.88 1.20 12.51
CA LYS A 452 -4.72 2.10 13.33
C LYS A 452 -6.15 1.60 13.47
N ASN A 453 -6.67 0.92 12.44
CA ASN A 453 -8.06 0.47 12.44
C ASN A 453 -8.19 -0.92 13.06
N THR A 454 -8.34 -0.96 14.39
CA THR A 454 -8.47 -2.18 15.20
C THR A 454 -9.71 -3.02 14.89
N SER A 455 -10.65 -2.49 14.12
CA SER A 455 -11.87 -3.20 13.73
C SER A 455 -11.74 -3.98 12.42
N LEU A 456 -10.61 -3.83 11.69
CA LEU A 456 -10.36 -4.62 10.49
C LEU A 456 -9.93 -6.05 10.86
N CYS A 457 -10.37 -7.01 10.06
CA CYS A 457 -10.04 -8.42 10.20
C CYS A 457 -9.14 -8.87 9.05
N TRP A 458 -8.09 -9.62 9.37
CA TRP A 458 -7.30 -10.32 8.36
C TRP A 458 -8.02 -11.59 7.93
N LYS A 459 -8.35 -11.66 6.64
CA LYS A 459 -9.00 -12.81 6.02
C LYS A 459 -8.28 -13.17 4.73
N ALA A 460 -8.30 -14.45 4.38
CA ALA A 460 -7.76 -14.86 3.10
C ALA A 460 -8.58 -14.23 1.95
N PRO A 461 -7.94 -13.82 0.84
CA PRO A 461 -6.50 -13.79 0.58
C PRO A 461 -5.79 -12.58 1.21
N LEU A 462 -4.72 -12.82 1.98
CA LEU A 462 -4.02 -11.78 2.77
C LEU A 462 -3.33 -10.69 1.92
N GLY A 463 -3.05 -10.97 0.65
CA GLY A 463 -2.37 -10.03 -0.26
C GLY A 463 -3.16 -8.75 -0.53
N PHE A 464 -4.45 -8.70 -0.18
CA PHE A 464 -5.34 -7.57 -0.43
C PHE A 464 -5.58 -6.68 0.79
N GLY A 465 -4.87 -6.95 1.90
CA GLY A 465 -5.05 -6.21 3.14
C GLY A 465 -6.22 -6.74 3.98
N PRO A 466 -6.40 -6.18 5.18
CA PRO A 466 -7.50 -6.56 6.04
C PRO A 466 -8.78 -5.86 5.58
N VAL A 467 -9.93 -6.48 5.88
CA VAL A 467 -11.25 -5.98 5.53
C VAL A 467 -12.10 -5.84 6.79
N PRO A 468 -13.07 -4.92 6.84
CA PRO A 468 -14.07 -4.95 7.91
C PRO A 468 -14.75 -6.32 7.99
N SER A 469 -15.31 -6.67 9.14
CA SER A 469 -16.21 -7.83 9.18
C SER A 469 -17.31 -7.63 8.12
N PRO A 470 -17.73 -8.67 7.38
CA PRO A 470 -18.86 -8.58 6.45
C PRO A 470 -20.09 -7.96 7.11
N ARG A 471 -20.28 -8.19 8.42
CA ARG A 471 -21.39 -7.64 9.21
C ARG A 471 -21.24 -6.16 9.60
N GLN A 472 -20.16 -5.51 9.16
CA GLN A 472 -19.88 -4.09 9.35
C GLN A 472 -19.86 -3.37 7.99
N SER A 473 -19.97 -2.03 8.02
CA SER A 473 -19.78 -1.21 6.84
C SER A 473 -18.32 -1.21 6.36
N HIS A 474 -18.07 -0.67 5.15
CA HIS A 474 -16.72 -0.49 4.60
C HIS A 474 -15.82 0.43 5.45
N LEU A 475 -16.42 1.24 6.35
CA LEU A 475 -15.73 2.06 7.35
C LEU A 475 -15.65 1.39 8.72
N SER A 476 -15.94 0.09 8.78
CA SER A 476 -16.03 -0.73 10.00
C SER A 476 -17.02 -0.24 11.06
N ARG A 477 -17.96 0.62 10.68
CA ARG A 477 -19.08 1.03 11.55
C ARG A 477 -20.19 -0.01 11.50
N PRO A 478 -20.98 -0.20 12.58
CA PRO A 478 -22.22 -0.96 12.50
C PRO A 478 -23.08 -0.48 11.33
N GLN A 479 -23.55 -1.39 10.48
CA GLN A 479 -24.26 -1.03 9.27
C GLN A 479 -25.67 -0.51 9.64
N SER A 480 -26.01 0.71 9.24
CA SER A 480 -27.39 1.22 9.37
C SER A 480 -28.31 0.37 8.48
N HIS A 481 -29.31 -0.28 9.07
CA HIS A 481 -30.20 -1.16 8.32
C HIS A 481 -31.08 -0.35 7.36
N ARG A 482 -30.86 -0.51 6.04
CA ARG A 482 -31.71 0.11 5.01
C ARG A 482 -33.12 -0.51 4.97
N GLN A 483 -33.26 -1.75 5.43
CA GLN A 483 -34.51 -2.52 5.52
C GLN A 483 -34.54 -3.32 6.82
N GLU A 484 -35.73 -3.59 7.36
CA GLU A 484 -35.89 -4.39 8.56
C GLU A 484 -35.51 -5.85 8.29
N GLN A 485 -34.53 -6.35 9.05
CA GLN A 485 -34.11 -7.75 9.01
C GLN A 485 -35.17 -8.63 9.65
N THR A 486 -35.51 -9.74 9.02
CA THR A 486 -36.50 -10.68 9.56
C THR A 486 -35.95 -12.10 9.60
N PHE A 487 -36.48 -12.90 10.52
CA PHE A 487 -36.16 -14.30 10.61
C PHE A 487 -37.42 -15.15 10.79
N THR A 488 -37.34 -16.41 10.35
CA THR A 488 -38.31 -17.45 10.68
C THR A 488 -37.56 -18.70 11.12
N THR A 489 -37.74 -19.11 12.37
CA THR A 489 -37.12 -20.30 12.95
C THR A 489 -38.18 -21.37 13.23
N ALA A 490 -38.09 -22.50 12.55
CA ALA A 490 -38.79 -23.73 12.90
C ALA A 490 -37.90 -24.59 13.79
N LEU A 491 -38.41 -25.05 14.93
CA LEU A 491 -37.64 -25.80 15.93
C LEU A 491 -38.40 -27.06 16.36
N VAL A 492 -37.69 -28.17 16.45
CA VAL A 492 -38.15 -29.43 17.02
C VAL A 492 -37.21 -29.81 18.17
N LYS A 493 -37.72 -29.72 19.41
CA LYS A 493 -37.03 -30.14 20.63
C LYS A 493 -37.40 -31.58 20.94
N PHE A 494 -36.41 -32.40 21.26
CA PHE A 494 -36.59 -33.81 21.53
C PHE A 494 -35.70 -34.30 22.67
N LYS A 495 -36.11 -35.42 23.24
CA LYS A 495 -35.38 -36.17 24.27
C LYS A 495 -34.59 -37.28 23.59
N SER A 496 -33.32 -37.43 23.96
CA SER A 496 -32.39 -38.37 23.34
C SER A 496 -31.42 -38.96 24.37
N SER A 497 -30.58 -39.91 23.95
CA SER A 497 -29.55 -40.53 24.77
C SER A 497 -28.45 -39.53 25.11
N GLY A 498 -28.23 -39.30 26.41
CA GLY A 498 -27.10 -38.49 26.88
C GLY A 498 -25.77 -39.09 26.48
N THR A 499 -25.62 -40.41 26.58
CA THR A 499 -24.39 -41.11 26.17
C THR A 499 -24.11 -40.96 24.68
N PHE A 500 -25.13 -41.06 23.82
CA PHE A 500 -24.94 -40.88 22.38
C PHE A 500 -24.49 -39.44 22.06
N LEU A 501 -25.22 -38.45 22.57
CA LEU A 501 -24.93 -37.04 22.29
C LEU A 501 -23.59 -36.58 22.90
N GLN A 502 -23.15 -37.20 24.00
CA GLN A 502 -21.84 -36.93 24.59
C GLN A 502 -20.68 -37.35 23.68
N ASN A 503 -20.86 -38.35 22.81
CA ASN A 503 -19.85 -38.75 21.83
C ASN A 503 -19.59 -37.69 20.74
N LEU A 504 -20.46 -36.68 20.64
CA LEU A 504 -20.30 -35.57 19.70
C LEU A 504 -19.47 -34.42 20.27
N PHE A 505 -19.09 -34.50 21.54
CA PHE A 505 -18.27 -33.48 22.18
C PHE A 505 -16.80 -33.57 21.73
N PRO A 506 -16.16 -32.42 21.47
CA PRO A 506 -14.84 -32.39 20.84
C PRO A 506 -13.72 -32.73 21.84
N THR A 507 -13.93 -32.43 23.12
CA THR A 507 -12.95 -32.66 24.18
C THR A 507 -13.62 -33.15 25.46
N LYS A 508 -12.82 -33.68 26.39
CA LYS A 508 -13.30 -34.14 27.71
C LYS A 508 -13.76 -32.99 28.62
N SER A 509 -13.49 -31.74 28.25
CA SER A 509 -13.93 -30.56 28.99
C SER A 509 -15.43 -30.32 28.84
N PHE A 510 -16.06 -30.87 27.81
CA PHE A 510 -17.51 -30.83 27.61
C PHE A 510 -18.17 -32.05 28.27
N ALA A 511 -19.20 -31.78 29.08
CA ALA A 511 -20.03 -32.80 29.69
C ALA A 511 -21.46 -32.28 29.84
N PHE A 512 -22.44 -33.14 30.08
CA PHE A 512 -23.75 -32.66 30.52
C PHE A 512 -23.67 -32.19 31.98
N LYS A 513 -24.32 -31.07 32.29
CA LYS A 513 -24.42 -30.59 33.68
C LYS A 513 -25.23 -31.54 34.55
N SER A 514 -26.26 -32.15 33.96
CA SER A 514 -27.13 -33.12 34.62
C SER A 514 -26.56 -34.54 34.47
N PRO A 515 -26.62 -35.38 35.51
CA PRO A 515 -26.24 -36.79 35.42
C PRO A 515 -27.30 -37.66 34.73
N ALA A 516 -28.37 -37.07 34.19
CA ALA A 516 -29.45 -37.81 33.54
C ALA A 516 -28.97 -38.57 32.30
N THR A 517 -29.42 -39.81 32.14
CA THR A 517 -29.15 -40.63 30.94
C THR A 517 -29.96 -40.20 29.73
N ALA A 518 -31.03 -39.42 29.94
CA ALA A 518 -31.83 -38.81 28.89
C ALA A 518 -31.73 -37.29 28.96
N VAL A 519 -31.33 -36.68 27.86
CA VAL A 519 -31.05 -35.24 27.74
C VAL A 519 -31.85 -34.63 26.58
N TYR A 520 -31.76 -33.31 26.41
CA TYR A 520 -32.51 -32.58 25.39
C TYR A 520 -31.60 -32.05 24.29
N ALA A 521 -32.07 -32.19 23.06
CA ALA A 521 -31.49 -31.55 21.89
C ALA A 521 -32.60 -30.95 21.02
N SER A 522 -32.21 -30.11 20.07
CA SER A 522 -33.13 -29.60 19.06
C SER A 522 -32.51 -29.54 17.68
N PHE A 523 -33.34 -29.80 16.68
CA PHE A 523 -33.08 -29.38 15.32
C PHE A 523 -33.82 -28.08 15.08
N SER A 524 -33.14 -27.09 14.53
CA SER A 524 -33.75 -25.82 14.16
C SER A 524 -33.37 -25.41 12.74
N VAL A 525 -34.37 -24.96 11.99
CA VAL A 525 -34.24 -24.38 10.66
C VAL A 525 -34.57 -22.90 10.75
N THR A 526 -33.66 -22.03 10.38
CA THR A 526 -33.86 -20.59 10.38
C THR A 526 -33.68 -20.03 8.97
N THR A 527 -34.69 -19.32 8.49
CA THR A 527 -34.60 -18.48 7.28
C THR A 527 -34.35 -17.05 7.70
N PHE A 528 -33.28 -16.44 7.18
CA PHE A 528 -32.95 -15.02 7.37
C PHE A 528 -33.28 -14.24 6.10
N ASN A 529 -33.86 -13.04 6.23
CA ASN A 529 -34.16 -12.16 5.10
C ASN A 529 -33.63 -10.74 5.34
N ASN A 530 -33.42 -10.01 4.24
CA ASN A 530 -32.98 -8.61 4.23
C ASN A 530 -31.63 -8.39 4.93
N MET A 531 -30.70 -9.35 4.78
CA MET A 531 -29.40 -9.30 5.43
C MET A 531 -28.49 -8.29 4.71
N THR A 532 -28.33 -7.12 5.31
CA THR A 532 -27.60 -5.98 4.72
C THR A 532 -26.14 -6.30 4.36
N TRP A 533 -25.52 -7.23 5.09
CA TRP A 533 -24.14 -7.65 4.87
C TRP A 533 -23.95 -8.54 3.63
N ILE A 534 -25.03 -9.08 3.06
CA ILE A 534 -25.06 -9.79 1.77
C ILE A 534 -25.94 -9.07 0.74
N GLY A 535 -25.93 -7.74 0.80
CA GLY A 535 -26.65 -6.89 -0.16
C GLY A 535 -28.18 -6.94 -0.04
N GLY A 536 -28.72 -7.30 1.12
CA GLY A 536 -30.17 -7.39 1.35
C GLY A 536 -30.77 -8.75 0.98
N SER A 537 -29.95 -9.74 0.62
CA SER A 537 -30.41 -11.10 0.34
C SER A 537 -30.78 -11.87 1.62
N GLY A 538 -31.31 -13.08 1.45
CA GLY A 538 -31.58 -14.03 2.54
C GLY A 538 -30.81 -15.34 2.38
N TYR A 539 -30.80 -16.15 3.43
CA TYR A 539 -30.21 -17.50 3.42
C TYR A 539 -30.87 -18.36 4.50
N ASN A 540 -30.71 -19.68 4.40
CA ASN A 540 -31.24 -20.65 5.35
C ASN A 540 -30.11 -21.31 6.15
N GLN A 541 -30.44 -21.70 7.38
CA GLN A 541 -29.56 -22.43 8.27
C GLN A 541 -30.34 -23.57 8.92
N LEU A 542 -29.77 -24.77 8.95
CA LEU A 542 -30.23 -25.91 9.75
C LEU A 542 -29.15 -26.24 10.78
N GLY A 543 -29.52 -26.49 12.04
CA GLY A 543 -28.53 -26.86 13.06
C GLY A 543 -29.04 -27.85 14.09
N LEU A 544 -28.12 -28.69 14.56
CA LEU A 544 -28.29 -29.48 15.78
C LEU A 544 -27.79 -28.65 16.98
N ARG A 545 -28.60 -28.59 18.04
CA ARG A 545 -28.29 -27.92 19.30
C ARG A 545 -28.44 -28.89 20.45
N ILE A 546 -27.37 -29.10 21.22
CA ILE A 546 -27.34 -30.00 22.38
C ILE A 546 -27.41 -29.14 23.64
N HIS A 547 -28.47 -29.28 24.43
CA HIS A 547 -28.75 -28.38 25.54
C HIS A 547 -28.22 -28.87 26.88
N GLY A 548 -27.95 -27.95 27.81
CA GLY A 548 -27.55 -28.29 29.18
C GLY A 548 -26.11 -28.81 29.28
N VAL A 549 -25.23 -28.34 28.39
CA VAL A 549 -23.82 -28.71 28.33
C VAL A 549 -23.03 -27.80 29.27
N GLU A 550 -22.19 -28.41 30.09
CA GLU A 550 -21.17 -27.78 30.91
C GLU A 550 -19.82 -27.91 30.22
N TYR A 551 -19.15 -26.78 30.00
CA TYR A 551 -17.73 -26.72 29.68
C TYR A 551 -16.93 -26.42 30.95
N LYS A 552 -16.02 -27.31 31.33
CA LYS A 552 -15.10 -27.12 32.46
C LYS A 552 -13.80 -26.49 31.97
N LYS A 553 -13.47 -25.32 32.52
CA LYS A 553 -12.20 -24.62 32.26
C LYS A 553 -11.07 -25.23 33.07
N GLU A 554 -9.83 -24.90 32.70
CA GLU A 554 -8.64 -25.34 33.42
C GLU A 554 -8.55 -24.80 34.85
N ASP A 555 -9.09 -23.60 35.09
CA ASP A 555 -9.16 -22.97 36.42
C ASP A 555 -10.21 -23.60 37.36
N GLY A 556 -10.94 -24.62 36.90
CA GLY A 556 -12.00 -25.30 37.64
C GLY A 556 -13.37 -24.62 37.59
N SER A 557 -13.48 -23.42 37.01
CA SER A 557 -14.76 -22.77 36.73
C SER A 557 -15.48 -23.44 35.55
N SER A 558 -16.80 -23.24 35.43
CA SER A 558 -17.56 -23.82 34.33
C SER A 558 -18.51 -22.84 33.65
N ILE A 559 -18.75 -23.10 32.37
CA ILE A 559 -19.69 -22.38 31.52
C ILE A 559 -20.81 -23.36 31.18
N ILE A 560 -22.05 -22.95 31.37
CA ILE A 560 -23.21 -23.77 31.01
C ILE A 560 -23.86 -23.14 29.78
N GLY A 561 -24.14 -23.94 28.75
CA GLY A 561 -24.68 -23.45 27.50
C GLY A 561 -25.25 -24.54 26.60
N THR A 562 -25.45 -24.18 25.34
CA THR A 562 -25.91 -25.08 24.28
C THR A 562 -24.74 -25.36 23.33
N TYR A 563 -24.33 -26.61 23.18
CA TYR A 563 -23.27 -26.99 22.24
C TYR A 563 -23.84 -27.18 20.83
N ILE A 564 -23.17 -26.60 19.84
CA ILE A 564 -23.53 -26.71 18.43
C ILE A 564 -22.47 -27.59 17.73
N PRO A 565 -22.74 -28.88 17.48
CA PRO A 565 -21.81 -29.75 16.76
C PRO A 565 -21.77 -29.51 15.25
N VAL A 566 -22.88 -29.05 14.65
CA VAL A 566 -22.95 -28.84 13.20
C VAL A 566 -24.04 -27.82 12.84
N LEU A 567 -23.73 -26.99 11.85
CA LEU A 567 -24.67 -26.12 11.14
C LEU A 567 -24.55 -26.38 9.63
N PHE A 568 -25.69 -26.54 8.97
CA PHE A 568 -25.81 -26.57 7.53
C PHE A 568 -26.33 -25.21 7.04
N GLU A 569 -25.76 -24.67 5.98
CA GLU A 569 -26.20 -23.43 5.34
C GLU A 569 -26.17 -23.54 3.82
N ASP A 570 -27.00 -22.74 3.15
CA ASP A 570 -27.15 -22.73 1.69
C ASP A 570 -26.41 -21.55 1.01
N LEU A 571 -25.64 -20.77 1.77
CA LEU A 571 -24.86 -19.63 1.27
C LEU A 571 -23.39 -19.69 1.72
N ALA A 572 -22.47 -19.69 0.75
CA ALA A 572 -21.04 -19.78 0.99
C ALA A 572 -20.51 -18.65 1.89
N ASP A 573 -20.93 -17.40 1.67
CA ASP A 573 -20.48 -16.23 2.42
C ASP A 573 -20.74 -16.37 3.94
N SER A 574 -21.91 -16.90 4.31
CA SER A 574 -22.27 -17.13 5.71
C SER A 574 -21.45 -18.27 6.34
N ILE A 575 -21.10 -19.28 5.55
CA ILE A 575 -20.26 -20.40 5.98
C ILE A 575 -18.84 -19.91 6.24
N ILE A 576 -18.24 -19.24 5.26
CA ILE A 576 -16.85 -18.74 5.34
C ILE A 576 -16.73 -17.75 6.49
N ALA A 577 -17.62 -16.76 6.59
CA ALA A 577 -17.59 -15.78 7.66
C ALA A 577 -17.71 -16.44 9.04
N GLY A 578 -18.64 -17.39 9.22
CA GLY A 578 -18.83 -18.08 10.50
C GLY A 578 -17.64 -18.96 10.91
N ARG A 579 -17.01 -19.64 9.94
CA ARG A 579 -15.82 -20.48 10.21
C ARG A 579 -14.60 -19.63 10.54
N ASP A 580 -14.35 -18.57 9.77
CA ASP A 580 -13.14 -17.77 9.89
C ASP A 580 -13.15 -16.87 11.13
N GLU A 581 -14.30 -16.26 11.44
CA GLU A 581 -14.41 -15.30 12.54
C GLU A 581 -14.59 -15.96 13.90
N VAL A 582 -15.44 -16.99 14.00
CA VAL A 582 -15.85 -17.57 15.30
C VAL A 582 -15.71 -19.09 15.40
N GLY A 583 -15.20 -19.77 14.36
CA GLY A 583 -14.97 -21.20 14.40
C GLY A 583 -16.26 -22.04 14.40
N MET A 584 -17.35 -21.52 13.85
CA MET A 584 -18.61 -22.27 13.76
C MET A 584 -18.45 -23.52 12.88
N PRO A 585 -19.02 -24.69 13.25
CA PRO A 585 -18.93 -25.92 12.47
C PRO A 585 -19.92 -25.92 11.31
N LYS A 586 -19.72 -25.01 10.36
CA LYS A 586 -20.61 -24.80 9.21
C LYS A 586 -20.18 -25.62 8.01
N VAL A 587 -21.16 -26.28 7.38
CA VAL A 587 -21.02 -27.00 6.12
C VAL A 587 -22.11 -26.60 5.14
N TYR A 588 -21.83 -26.74 3.84
CA TYR A 588 -22.79 -26.39 2.80
C TYR A 588 -23.78 -27.52 2.54
N CYS A 589 -25.07 -27.19 2.43
CA CYS A 589 -26.06 -27.99 1.71
C CYS A 589 -27.19 -27.10 1.17
N ALA A 590 -27.95 -27.60 0.19
CA ALA A 590 -29.17 -26.93 -0.24
C ALA A 590 -30.28 -27.17 0.78
N LEU A 591 -31.01 -26.11 1.14
CA LEU A 591 -32.09 -26.10 2.12
C LEU A 591 -33.38 -25.56 1.49
N ASP A 592 -34.28 -26.46 1.12
CA ASP A 592 -35.54 -26.09 0.47
C ASP A 592 -36.66 -25.93 1.50
N VAL A 593 -36.96 -24.69 1.87
CA VAL A 593 -37.95 -24.35 2.90
C VAL A 593 -39.32 -24.04 2.27
N HIS A 594 -40.36 -24.70 2.78
CA HIS A 594 -41.76 -24.49 2.40
C HIS A 594 -42.64 -24.29 3.64
N GLN A 595 -43.10 -23.06 3.85
CA GLN A 595 -44.04 -22.74 4.92
C GLN A 595 -45.46 -22.52 4.39
N ARG A 596 -46.44 -23.10 5.07
CA ARG A 596 -47.89 -22.87 4.90
C ARG A 596 -48.49 -22.48 6.24
N GLN A 597 -49.75 -22.03 6.24
CA GLN A 597 -50.44 -21.56 7.45
C GLN A 597 -50.46 -22.58 8.60
N LYS A 598 -50.59 -23.88 8.29
CA LYS A 598 -50.71 -24.96 9.29
C LYS A 598 -49.54 -25.94 9.30
N SER A 599 -48.52 -25.74 8.47
CA SER A 599 -47.41 -26.67 8.33
C SER A 599 -46.13 -25.98 7.88
N TYR A 600 -44.99 -26.51 8.31
CA TYR A 600 -43.66 -26.10 7.88
C TYR A 600 -42.91 -27.34 7.39
N ARG A 601 -42.30 -27.29 6.21
CA ARG A 601 -41.48 -28.37 5.66
C ARG A 601 -40.15 -27.82 5.21
N MET A 602 -39.07 -28.58 5.42
CA MET A 602 -37.75 -28.29 4.86
C MET A 602 -37.12 -29.59 4.38
N GLN A 603 -36.44 -29.54 3.24
CA GLN A 603 -35.59 -30.63 2.74
C GLN A 603 -34.15 -30.20 2.66
N ALA A 604 -33.22 -31.07 3.06
CA ALA A 604 -31.79 -30.85 2.85
C ALA A 604 -31.23 -31.81 1.79
N SER A 605 -30.43 -31.27 0.88
CA SER A 605 -29.77 -32.04 -0.17
C SER A 605 -28.38 -31.53 -0.49
N TRP A 606 -27.55 -32.38 -1.10
CA TRP A 606 -26.26 -31.98 -1.66
C TRP A 606 -26.19 -32.46 -3.10
N GLN A 607 -26.04 -31.53 -4.06
CA GLN A 607 -26.04 -31.86 -5.51
C GLN A 607 -27.25 -32.72 -5.93
N GLY A 608 -28.43 -32.47 -5.35
CA GLY A 608 -29.66 -33.23 -5.61
C GLY A 608 -29.81 -34.52 -4.80
N ALA A 609 -28.77 -35.00 -4.12
CA ALA A 609 -28.87 -36.13 -3.19
C ALA A 609 -29.56 -35.68 -1.90
N LYS A 610 -30.87 -35.93 -1.80
CA LYS A 610 -31.67 -35.62 -0.61
C LYS A 610 -31.28 -36.53 0.55
N PHE A 611 -31.09 -35.94 1.74
CA PHE A 611 -30.72 -36.69 2.94
C PHE A 611 -31.49 -36.31 4.20
N LEU A 612 -32.36 -35.30 4.16
CA LEU A 612 -33.20 -34.91 5.31
C LEU A 612 -34.58 -34.46 4.85
N ASP A 613 -35.60 -34.93 5.56
CA ASP A 613 -36.95 -34.37 5.58
C ASP A 613 -37.27 -33.85 7.00
N PHE A 614 -37.58 -32.56 7.11
CA PHE A 614 -37.99 -31.88 8.35
C PHE A 614 -39.42 -31.37 8.18
N GLU A 615 -40.34 -31.83 9.02
CA GLU A 615 -41.77 -31.53 8.91
C GLU A 615 -42.37 -31.15 10.27
N ILE A 616 -43.18 -30.08 10.27
CA ILE A 616 -43.98 -29.65 11.40
C ILE A 616 -45.42 -29.45 10.91
N GLU A 617 -46.39 -30.00 11.62
CA GLU A 617 -47.80 -29.97 11.22
C GLU A 617 -48.75 -29.60 12.37
N GLY A 618 -49.88 -29.02 12.01
CA GLY A 618 -50.90 -28.58 12.95
C GLY A 618 -50.48 -27.33 13.72
N LEU A 619 -49.78 -26.41 13.05
CA LEU A 619 -49.39 -25.13 13.62
C LEU A 619 -50.63 -24.33 14.04
N ALA A 620 -50.62 -23.85 15.28
CA ALA A 620 -51.61 -22.94 15.83
C ALA A 620 -50.88 -21.78 16.53
N THR A 621 -51.29 -20.56 16.22
CA THR A 621 -50.76 -19.33 16.83
C THR A 621 -51.08 -19.30 18.31
N VAL A 622 -50.17 -18.76 19.11
CA VAL A 622 -50.31 -18.60 20.56
C VAL A 622 -50.33 -17.11 20.90
N ASP A 623 -51.28 -16.69 21.74
CA ASP A 623 -51.56 -15.27 22.04
C ASP A 623 -50.48 -14.55 22.87
N HIS A 624 -49.47 -15.29 23.37
CA HIS A 624 -48.33 -14.73 24.09
C HIS A 624 -47.01 -15.02 23.35
N PRO A 625 -46.44 -14.03 22.64
CA PRO A 625 -45.11 -14.15 22.02
C PRO A 625 -43.97 -14.23 23.05
N ASP A 626 -44.26 -13.94 24.33
CA ASP A 626 -43.33 -13.97 25.47
C ASP A 626 -42.97 -15.38 25.95
N ASP A 627 -43.16 -16.40 25.10
CA ASP A 627 -42.69 -17.75 25.36
C ASP A 627 -41.15 -17.78 25.22
N ARG A 628 -40.48 -17.22 26.25
CA ARG A 628 -39.03 -17.28 26.51
C ARG A 628 -38.50 -18.72 26.58
N ASP A 629 -39.36 -19.71 26.36
CA ASP A 629 -39.02 -21.11 26.28
C ASP A 629 -38.44 -21.49 24.89
N THR A 630 -37.41 -20.77 24.44
CA THR A 630 -36.40 -21.34 23.53
C THR A 630 -35.45 -22.21 24.36
N ALA A 631 -35.99 -23.32 24.87
CA ALA A 631 -35.30 -24.55 25.19
C ALA A 631 -34.23 -24.59 26.29
N THR A 632 -33.99 -23.56 27.10
CA THR A 632 -32.81 -23.54 27.99
C THR A 632 -33.07 -22.87 29.34
N SER A 633 -32.52 -23.44 30.41
CA SER A 633 -32.66 -22.95 31.78
C SER A 633 -32.12 -21.53 31.96
N GLU A 634 -32.49 -20.87 33.05
CA GLU A 634 -31.95 -19.55 33.48
C GLU A 634 -30.41 -19.53 33.64
N LEU A 635 -29.76 -20.69 33.55
CA LEU A 635 -28.31 -20.89 33.68
C LEU A 635 -27.57 -20.96 32.33
N ASP A 636 -28.25 -20.93 31.18
CA ASP A 636 -27.62 -20.95 29.86
C ASP A 636 -26.97 -19.60 29.52
N GLN A 637 -25.64 -19.63 29.42
CA GLN A 637 -24.80 -18.44 29.20
C GLN A 637 -24.59 -18.13 27.72
N GLY A 638 -24.86 -19.06 26.79
CA GLY A 638 -24.44 -18.91 25.39
C GLY A 638 -24.40 -20.20 24.58
N ASP A 639 -24.16 -20.01 23.29
CA ASP A 639 -23.81 -21.10 22.38
C ASP A 639 -22.32 -21.43 22.53
N LEU A 640 -22.01 -22.72 22.63
CA LEU A 640 -20.65 -23.26 22.69
C LEU A 640 -20.30 -23.87 21.34
N VAL A 641 -19.15 -23.47 20.78
CA VAL A 641 -18.59 -24.03 19.55
C VAL A 641 -17.11 -24.37 19.75
N TYR A 642 -16.56 -25.17 18.83
CA TYR A 642 -15.18 -25.61 18.88
C TYR A 642 -14.47 -25.30 17.57
N ARG A 643 -13.48 -24.41 17.62
CA ARG A 643 -12.67 -24.08 16.47
C ARG A 643 -11.62 -25.17 16.30
N TYR A 644 -11.47 -25.66 15.07
CA TYR A 644 -10.44 -26.63 14.70
C TYR A 644 -9.89 -26.30 13.31
N ILE A 645 -8.58 -26.08 13.22
CA ILE A 645 -7.83 -25.86 11.99
C ILE A 645 -6.83 -27.01 11.85
N PRO A 646 -6.97 -27.88 10.83
CA PRO A 646 -6.09 -29.04 10.66
C PRO A 646 -4.68 -28.62 10.28
N ALA A 647 -3.70 -29.37 10.77
CA ALA A 647 -2.32 -29.27 10.31
C ALA A 647 -2.16 -29.78 8.88
N VAL A 648 -1.26 -29.15 8.12
CA VAL A 648 -1.09 -29.40 6.67
C VAL A 648 0.04 -30.37 6.32
N THR A 649 0.88 -30.79 7.29
CA THR A 649 2.01 -31.71 7.01
C THR A 649 1.62 -33.17 7.18
N ASP A 650 2.28 -34.06 6.44
CA ASP A 650 2.03 -35.50 6.52
C ASP A 650 2.32 -36.06 7.93
N GLU A 651 3.33 -35.54 8.62
CA GLU A 651 3.69 -35.93 9.99
C GLU A 651 2.69 -35.44 11.05
N ALA A 652 1.92 -34.40 10.71
CA ALA A 652 0.91 -33.80 11.56
C ALA A 652 -0.53 -34.15 11.13
N LYS A 653 -0.71 -35.06 10.15
CA LYS A 653 -2.02 -35.48 9.68
C LYS A 653 -2.90 -35.98 10.83
N GLY A 654 -4.09 -35.38 10.96
CA GLY A 654 -5.03 -35.67 12.06
C GLY A 654 -4.79 -34.87 13.34
N LYS A 655 -3.83 -33.95 13.37
CA LYS A 655 -3.61 -32.99 14.45
C LYS A 655 -4.09 -31.58 14.03
N ALA A 656 -4.38 -30.74 15.02
CA ALA A 656 -4.71 -29.34 14.79
C ALA A 656 -3.44 -28.49 14.73
N ASP A 657 -3.37 -27.53 13.80
CA ASP A 657 -2.49 -26.37 13.91
C ASP A 657 -3.07 -25.35 14.91
N CYS A 658 -4.39 -25.32 15.06
CA CYS A 658 -5.08 -24.45 15.99
C CYS A 658 -6.43 -25.06 16.40
N GLU A 659 -6.66 -25.23 17.70
CA GLU A 659 -7.96 -25.62 18.24
C GLU A 659 -8.26 -24.96 19.59
N TYR A 660 -9.52 -24.60 19.83
CA TYR A 660 -9.98 -24.05 21.10
C TYR A 660 -11.51 -23.94 21.14
N SER A 661 -12.06 -23.89 22.35
CA SER A 661 -13.49 -23.67 22.57
C SER A 661 -13.84 -22.19 22.51
N VAL A 662 -15.03 -21.87 22.03
CA VAL A 662 -15.55 -20.50 21.90
C VAL A 662 -16.95 -20.45 22.50
N ILE A 663 -17.23 -19.41 23.28
CA ILE A 663 -18.58 -19.06 23.73
C ILE A 663 -19.09 -17.85 22.96
N ILE A 664 -20.34 -17.93 22.51
CA ILE A 664 -21.11 -16.81 21.97
C ILE A 664 -22.20 -16.49 22.99
N PRO A 665 -22.03 -15.42 23.79
CA PRO A 665 -22.95 -15.08 24.85
C PRO A 665 -24.34 -14.73 24.31
N ARG A 666 -25.40 -15.12 25.02
CA ARG A 666 -26.78 -14.75 24.63
C ARG A 666 -27.08 -13.26 24.67
N TYR A 667 -26.31 -12.48 25.43
CA TYR A 667 -26.63 -11.08 25.78
C TYR A 667 -25.62 -10.05 25.23
N SER A 668 -24.87 -10.36 24.17
CA SER A 668 -23.75 -9.52 23.72
C SER A 668 -24.05 -8.46 22.65
N SER A 669 -25.31 -8.15 22.30
CA SER A 669 -25.57 -7.00 21.41
C SER A 669 -26.94 -6.31 21.62
N SER A 670 -26.94 -5.00 21.38
CA SER A 670 -27.99 -4.01 21.62
C SER A 670 -29.16 -4.02 20.61
N ALA A 671 -29.22 -4.96 19.68
CA ALA A 671 -30.35 -5.15 18.79
C ALA A 671 -31.23 -6.30 19.32
N MET A 672 -32.27 -5.98 20.07
CA MET A 672 -33.24 -6.98 20.54
C MET A 672 -33.93 -7.61 19.32
N TRP A 673 -33.53 -8.83 18.96
CA TRP A 673 -34.36 -9.70 18.14
C TRP A 673 -35.71 -9.84 18.85
N LYS A 674 -36.80 -9.63 18.12
CA LYS A 674 -38.15 -9.61 18.67
C LYS A 674 -38.99 -10.66 17.98
N ALA A 675 -39.41 -11.67 18.73
CA ALA A 675 -40.45 -12.59 18.27
C ALA A 675 -41.77 -11.80 18.08
N THR A 676 -42.29 -11.82 16.86
CA THR A 676 -43.57 -11.17 16.52
C THR A 676 -44.70 -12.19 16.48
N HIS A 677 -44.42 -13.42 16.04
CA HIS A 677 -45.40 -14.49 15.96
C HIS A 677 -44.80 -15.83 16.41
N VAL A 678 -45.54 -16.55 17.24
CA VAL A 678 -45.17 -17.91 17.69
C VAL A 678 -46.33 -18.85 17.38
N SER A 679 -46.02 -19.96 16.71
CA SER A 679 -46.99 -21.03 16.45
C SER A 679 -46.48 -22.35 17.02
N LYS A 680 -47.28 -23.01 17.86
CA LYS A 680 -46.97 -24.34 18.39
C LYS A 680 -47.60 -25.41 17.50
N ALA A 681 -46.91 -26.53 17.35
CA ALA A 681 -47.33 -27.62 16.49
C ALA A 681 -47.93 -28.77 17.29
N LYS A 682 -48.78 -29.56 16.62
CA LYS A 682 -49.30 -30.82 17.17
C LYS A 682 -48.41 -32.01 16.87
N ARG A 683 -47.71 -31.98 15.74
CA ARG A 683 -46.84 -33.05 15.27
C ARG A 683 -45.58 -32.46 14.65
N ALA A 684 -44.46 -33.15 14.84
CA ALA A 684 -43.25 -32.88 14.11
C ALA A 684 -42.50 -34.18 13.81
N ARG A 685 -41.73 -34.17 12.73
CA ARG A 685 -40.97 -35.28 12.22
C ARG A 685 -39.65 -34.76 11.65
N VAL A 686 -38.55 -35.40 12.03
CA VAL A 686 -37.23 -35.14 11.48
C VAL A 686 -36.66 -36.50 11.09
N VAL A 687 -36.41 -36.71 9.80
CA VAL A 687 -35.92 -37.99 9.27
C VAL A 687 -34.73 -37.75 8.38
N PHE A 688 -33.61 -38.37 8.75
CA PHE A 688 -32.43 -38.43 7.91
C PHE A 688 -32.41 -39.74 7.12
N ASP A 689 -31.93 -39.68 5.89
CA ASP A 689 -31.65 -40.83 5.05
C ASP A 689 -30.14 -41.05 5.02
N LYS A 690 -29.67 -42.22 5.50
CA LYS A 690 -28.26 -42.57 5.46
C LYS A 690 -27.85 -42.77 4.00
N ARG A 691 -27.07 -41.83 3.50
CA ARG A 691 -26.44 -41.91 2.19
C ARG A 691 -25.00 -42.40 2.34
N ASP A 692 -24.53 -43.13 1.34
CA ASP A 692 -23.15 -43.57 1.27
C ASP A 692 -22.20 -42.44 0.83
N VAL A 693 -20.91 -42.77 0.76
CA VAL A 693 -19.86 -41.85 0.30
C VAL A 693 -20.03 -41.44 -1.16
N ASP A 694 -20.69 -42.25 -1.99
CA ASP A 694 -20.90 -41.92 -3.40
C ASP A 694 -21.99 -40.85 -3.56
N ALA A 695 -23.08 -40.95 -2.78
CA ALA A 695 -24.14 -39.97 -2.77
C ALA A 695 -23.79 -38.70 -1.96
N LEU A 696 -23.02 -38.82 -0.87
CA LEU A 696 -22.57 -37.69 -0.03
C LEU A 696 -21.06 -37.73 0.27
N PRO A 697 -20.18 -37.46 -0.71
CA PRO A 697 -18.72 -37.59 -0.55
C PRO A 697 -18.17 -36.81 0.64
N THR A 698 -18.61 -35.57 0.84
CA THR A 698 -18.10 -34.69 1.90
C THR A 698 -18.98 -34.65 3.15
N LEU A 699 -20.16 -35.29 3.14
CA LEU A 699 -21.16 -35.17 4.21
C LEU A 699 -21.63 -36.51 4.80
N HIS A 700 -21.30 -37.65 4.19
CA HIS A 700 -21.78 -38.98 4.61
C HIS A 700 -21.53 -39.22 6.11
N HIS A 701 -20.30 -38.96 6.59
CA HIS A 701 -19.93 -39.15 7.99
C HIS A 701 -20.72 -38.26 8.96
N ILE A 702 -21.15 -37.06 8.54
CA ILE A 702 -22.00 -36.18 9.36
C ILE A 702 -23.43 -36.72 9.36
N VAL A 703 -23.98 -36.99 8.18
CA VAL A 703 -25.38 -37.41 8.00
C VAL A 703 -25.64 -38.78 8.63
N GLU A 704 -24.69 -39.71 8.52
CA GLU A 704 -24.76 -41.03 9.15
C GLU A 704 -24.94 -40.92 10.67
N VAL A 705 -24.12 -40.09 11.32
CA VAL A 705 -24.19 -39.84 12.77
C VAL A 705 -25.50 -39.14 13.15
N LEU A 706 -25.96 -38.16 12.36
CA LEU A 706 -27.24 -37.48 12.61
C LEU A 706 -28.44 -38.42 12.47
N ALA A 707 -28.40 -39.35 11.51
CA ALA A 707 -29.44 -40.36 11.32
C ALA A 707 -29.52 -41.38 12.45
N ASP A 708 -28.42 -41.61 13.15
CA ASP A 708 -28.34 -42.54 14.29
C ASP A 708 -28.76 -41.94 15.64
N ILE A 709 -29.03 -40.63 15.70
CA ILE A 709 -29.49 -40.00 16.95
C ILE A 709 -30.81 -40.64 17.40
N PRO A 710 -30.85 -41.31 18.56
CA PRO A 710 -32.08 -41.92 19.03
C PRO A 710 -33.02 -40.81 19.52
N ILE A 711 -34.15 -40.63 18.85
CA ILE A 711 -35.21 -39.71 19.28
C ILE A 711 -36.23 -40.52 20.09
N TYR A 712 -36.16 -40.41 21.42
CA TYR A 712 -37.09 -41.10 22.32
C TYR A 712 -38.46 -40.44 22.34
N GLU A 713 -38.50 -39.12 22.32
CA GLU A 713 -39.71 -38.33 22.45
C GLU A 713 -39.52 -36.96 21.81
N VAL A 714 -40.51 -36.49 21.03
CA VAL A 714 -40.58 -35.10 20.61
C VAL A 714 -41.27 -34.30 21.71
N VAL A 715 -40.50 -33.45 22.39
CA VAL A 715 -40.93 -32.69 23.58
C VAL A 715 -41.71 -31.44 23.18
N GLY A 716 -41.40 -30.88 22.02
CA GLY A 716 -42.15 -29.75 21.48
C GLY A 716 -41.67 -29.34 20.10
N ALA A 717 -42.56 -28.75 19.32
CA ALA A 717 -42.24 -28.17 18.03
C ALA A 717 -42.95 -26.84 17.85
N LYS A 718 -42.22 -25.84 17.33
CA LYS A 718 -42.75 -24.49 17.13
C LYS A 718 -42.12 -23.80 15.92
N VAL A 719 -42.84 -22.83 15.39
CA VAL A 719 -42.32 -21.86 14.41
C VAL A 719 -42.39 -20.48 15.04
N VAL A 720 -41.26 -19.78 15.04
CA VAL A 720 -41.09 -18.42 15.56
C VAL A 720 -40.73 -17.51 14.42
N GLN A 721 -41.46 -16.42 14.25
CA GLN A 721 -41.16 -15.37 13.29
C GLN A 721 -40.87 -14.08 14.05
N GLY A 722 -39.96 -13.28 13.54
CA GLY A 722 -39.55 -12.06 14.23
C GLY A 722 -38.73 -11.10 13.38
N THR A 723 -38.39 -9.99 14.00
CA THR A 723 -37.55 -8.94 13.42
C THR A 723 -36.26 -8.79 14.21
N GLY A 724 -35.21 -8.32 13.56
CA GLY A 724 -33.84 -8.28 14.09
C GLY A 724 -33.18 -9.67 14.06
N VAL A 725 -31.87 -9.69 13.82
CA VAL A 725 -31.07 -10.93 13.80
C VAL A 725 -29.90 -10.74 14.76
N PRO A 726 -29.68 -11.66 15.73
CA PRO A 726 -28.51 -11.58 16.59
C PRO A 726 -27.24 -11.61 15.74
N ASP A 727 -26.33 -10.68 15.98
CA ASP A 727 -24.97 -10.81 15.45
C ASP A 727 -24.28 -11.95 16.20
N SER A 728 -24.27 -13.13 15.60
CA SER A 728 -23.65 -14.35 16.15
C SER A 728 -22.13 -14.24 16.33
N THR A 729 -21.52 -13.13 15.92
CA THR A 729 -20.09 -12.85 16.10
C THR A 729 -19.81 -11.77 17.13
N SER A 730 -20.78 -10.90 17.42
CA SER A 730 -20.63 -9.87 18.44
C SER A 730 -20.46 -10.51 19.82
N GLY A 731 -19.33 -10.27 20.46
CA GLY A 731 -19.04 -10.77 21.81
C GLY A 731 -18.67 -12.25 21.89
N ALA A 732 -18.44 -12.93 20.76
CA ALA A 732 -17.80 -14.24 20.75
C ALA A 732 -16.43 -14.17 21.43
N LYS A 733 -16.14 -15.14 22.30
CA LYS A 733 -14.89 -15.17 23.07
C LYS A 733 -14.30 -16.57 23.05
N ARG A 734 -12.98 -16.64 22.84
CA ARG A 734 -12.21 -17.83 23.16
C ARG A 734 -12.39 -18.13 24.65
N ILE A 735 -12.62 -19.39 24.97
CA ILE A 735 -12.58 -19.89 26.34
C ILE A 735 -11.16 -20.39 26.54
N ASP A 736 -10.39 -19.64 27.34
CA ASP A 736 -9.03 -19.99 27.73
C ASP A 736 -9.01 -21.07 28.80
#